data_AF-A0A0G0VBX4-F1
#
_entry.id   AF-A0A0G0VBX4-F1
#
_cell.length_a   1.000
_cell.length_b   1.000
_cell.length_c   1.000
_cell.angle_alpha   90.00
_cell.angle_beta   90.00
_cell.angle_gamma   90.00
#
_symmetry.space_group_name_H-M   'P 1'
#
loop_
_entity.id
_entity.type
_entity.pdbx_description
1 polymer ?
#
loop_
_entity_poly.entity_id
_entity_poly.type
_entity_poly.pdbx_seq_one_letter_code
_entity_poly.pdbx_strand_id
1 'polypeptide(L)'
;MKKLAVDKKACKSLTTIVLIASLMVGIFDLNWSPPVLAATSPSLGTASSFAVLAGSAVTSSNVSVVNGNTGLSPAAGTFYFSITSAEVSGTIYAVDATGPDGALGNNPGLVGSAKTDVASAYTTALSQVTTNIISAPLGSGQTLIPGVYDDNNAPDSIQINGLLNLDAQGDPNAVFIFKTGSTLTTASGSEVRLINGTQARNVFWIVGSSATLGTNSIFNGNILAVASITDSGTNSITGRLLADANDDNTGAVTLNATNITVPTTLTLEKVVTNDNGGTAVLTNWTLTATGATPLSGVTGNVSVTNAVVLPGLYTLAESGGPAGYTSSTYSCVKNGGGAVVSNTITLDAGDEATCTITNDDIAPALHLRKTVINDNDGAALNTAWTLTATGTGGSPTNLTGNTPVDSGATFKADTYTLSESGVPSGYTASAWVCVGGAQVGSVVTIAIGESATCTITNDDISPVPSSSATLHIIKHVINDNGGTATAGAFTINIAGTNVSNPSFTGSEAGVDVTLDAGSYTVTEPIVPAGYLQTGSGDCSGTITAGETKTCTITNNDIAPQLIVNKVVVNDSGASKVIADFSLFIDGFSVTSGVVSTTTVGSHTVSETPDSGYTSVIGGNCATDGTITLALGDIKTCTITNNDIAIAPSSSGGSSYIPPAPPLIDVVKVPSPLSLPNGPGTVKYTYTLSNIGTVPVSDITMVGDTCSPIVLISGDTNSDARLDVDEIWVHTCSIAIAETHTNTITAIGWANGISATDIANATVIVGIPVVPPLIHVTKVPNPLLLSVGGGAVTYTNKVTNPGIVPLSNVRLTDDMCGPVNYISGDTNSDSKLDITEIWVYTCQTNLTNTTVNTVTVSGEANSLTARDFAIVTVVVTPVVVTPVVVTPVIFSNPDVVVPKLPSTGLHVDGKNILWCGIMPVGIFGILILSWLARRKQISQSNIRKNR
;
A
#
# COMPACT_ATOMS: atom_id res chain seq x y z
N MET A 1 16.47 8.34 -49.09
CA MET A 1 16.42 7.46 -50.28
C MET A 1 17.52 6.41 -50.18
N LYS A 2 17.41 5.32 -50.96
CA LYS A 2 18.23 4.08 -50.88
C LYS A 2 19.74 4.33 -50.68
N LYS A 3 20.36 3.60 -49.74
CA LYS A 3 21.82 3.48 -49.60
C LYS A 3 22.27 2.08 -50.02
N LEU A 4 23.35 2.00 -50.78
CA LEU A 4 23.98 0.77 -51.26
C LEU A 4 24.59 -0.05 -50.09
N ALA A 5 24.66 -1.36 -50.29
CA ALA A 5 25.43 -2.32 -49.48
C ALA A 5 26.82 -2.63 -50.11
N VAL A 6 27.43 -3.77 -49.72
CA VAL A 6 28.74 -4.39 -50.15
C VAL A 6 29.92 -3.98 -49.23
N ASP A 7 30.71 -4.88 -48.60
CA ASP A 7 30.67 -6.37 -48.56
C ASP A 7 31.32 -7.05 -47.32
N LYS A 8 30.82 -8.27 -47.00
CA LYS A 8 31.45 -9.58 -46.63
C LYS A 8 32.84 -9.64 -45.94
N LYS A 9 33.16 -10.61 -45.05
CA LYS A 9 32.77 -12.05 -44.84
C LYS A 9 32.62 -12.37 -43.32
N ALA A 10 32.11 -13.50 -42.80
CA ALA A 10 31.98 -14.88 -43.31
C ALA A 10 30.83 -15.73 -42.66
N CYS A 11 30.45 -16.83 -43.34
CA CYS A 11 29.80 -18.10 -42.87
C CYS A 11 28.42 -18.16 -42.14
N LYS A 12 27.39 -18.58 -42.91
CA LYS A 12 26.43 -19.72 -42.72
C LYS A 12 25.65 -19.90 -41.38
N SER A 13 24.34 -20.24 -41.34
CA SER A 13 23.34 -20.50 -42.42
C SER A 13 21.86 -20.53 -41.96
N LEU A 14 21.03 -19.69 -42.60
CA LEU A 14 19.61 -19.77 -42.99
C LEU A 14 18.47 -20.40 -42.11
N THR A 15 17.61 -19.51 -41.60
CA THR A 15 16.17 -19.24 -41.94
C THR A 15 15.05 -20.31 -42.10
N THR A 16 13.88 -19.97 -41.49
CA THR A 16 12.48 -20.00 -42.02
C THR A 16 11.45 -20.96 -41.39
N ILE A 17 10.29 -20.39 -41.06
CA ILE A 17 9.04 -21.00 -40.53
C ILE A 17 8.14 -21.48 -41.69
N VAL A 18 7.46 -22.63 -41.56
CA VAL A 18 6.06 -22.89 -42.02
C VAL A 18 5.58 -24.33 -41.69
N LEU A 19 4.32 -24.44 -41.22
CA LEU A 19 3.45 -25.63 -41.05
C LEU A 19 4.02 -26.94 -40.43
N ILE A 20 3.37 -27.41 -39.36
CA ILE A 20 2.52 -28.62 -39.35
C ILE A 20 1.60 -28.55 -38.12
N ALA A 21 0.32 -28.90 -38.30
CA ALA A 21 -0.66 -29.09 -37.24
C ALA A 21 -1.08 -30.56 -37.21
N SER A 22 -1.15 -31.20 -36.03
CA SER A 22 -2.08 -32.28 -35.61
C SER A 22 -1.56 -33.12 -34.43
N LEU A 23 -2.50 -33.58 -33.58
CA LEU A 23 -2.37 -34.51 -32.42
C LEU A 23 -1.60 -33.97 -31.19
N MET A 24 -2.28 -33.55 -30.09
CA MET A 24 -3.04 -34.32 -29.05
C MET A 24 -2.13 -34.96 -27.99
N VAL A 25 -2.36 -34.92 -26.67
CA VAL A 25 -3.39 -34.29 -25.79
C VAL A 25 -2.78 -34.15 -24.37
N GLY A 26 -3.21 -33.19 -23.52
CA GLY A 26 -2.55 -33.00 -22.21
C GLY A 26 -3.15 -32.02 -21.17
N ILE A 27 -4.48 -31.85 -21.13
CA ILE A 27 -5.28 -31.30 -20.00
C ILE A 27 -4.82 -29.97 -19.37
N PHE A 28 -5.42 -28.87 -19.83
CA PHE A 28 -5.85 -27.75 -18.98
C PHE A 28 -7.14 -27.20 -19.57
N ASP A 29 -8.28 -27.49 -18.95
CA ASP A 29 -9.59 -27.06 -19.44
C ASP A 29 -9.79 -25.55 -19.20
N LEU A 30 -9.47 -24.76 -20.22
CA LEU A 30 -9.93 -23.38 -20.34
C LEU A 30 -11.43 -23.38 -20.69
N ASN A 31 -12.26 -23.64 -19.68
CA ASN A 31 -13.70 -23.39 -19.72
C ASN A 31 -13.96 -21.88 -19.80
N TRP A 32 -13.81 -21.32 -21.01
CA TRP A 32 -14.30 -20.00 -21.33
C TRP A 32 -15.80 -20.10 -21.62
N SER A 33 -16.59 -20.24 -20.55
CA SER A 33 -18.04 -20.16 -20.64
C SER A 33 -18.43 -18.82 -21.28
N PRO A 34 -19.33 -18.79 -22.26
CA PRO A 34 -19.91 -17.54 -22.73
C PRO A 34 -20.61 -16.82 -21.56
N PRO A 35 -20.80 -15.50 -21.62
CA PRO A 35 -21.58 -14.80 -20.60
C PRO A 35 -22.97 -15.44 -20.52
N VAL A 36 -23.29 -16.01 -19.36
CA VAL A 36 -24.62 -16.58 -19.09
C VAL A 36 -25.62 -15.44 -19.20
N LEU A 37 -26.58 -15.56 -20.11
CA LEU A 37 -27.71 -14.64 -20.16
C LEU A 37 -28.51 -14.83 -18.87
N ALA A 38 -28.42 -13.86 -17.96
CA ALA A 38 -29.20 -13.90 -16.73
C ALA A 38 -30.71 -13.89 -17.05
N ALA A 39 -31.47 -14.74 -16.36
CA ALA A 39 -32.93 -14.72 -16.45
C ALA A 39 -33.45 -13.34 -16.00
N THR A 40 -34.44 -12.81 -16.71
CA THR A 40 -35.06 -11.52 -16.37
C THR A 40 -36.42 -11.75 -15.73
N SER A 41 -36.77 -11.00 -14.69
CA SER A 41 -38.05 -11.21 -14.00
C SER A 41 -39.23 -10.81 -14.91
N PRO A 42 -40.17 -11.73 -15.24
CA PRO A 42 -41.41 -11.36 -15.92
C PRO A 42 -42.24 -10.42 -15.05
N SER A 43 -42.68 -9.28 -15.61
CA SER A 43 -43.55 -8.36 -14.89
C SER A 43 -44.95 -8.94 -14.76
N LEU A 44 -45.46 -9.04 -13.54
CA LEU A 44 -46.84 -9.47 -13.25
C LEU A 44 -47.87 -8.32 -13.29
N GLY A 45 -47.43 -7.07 -13.53
CA GLY A 45 -48.32 -5.91 -13.61
C GLY A 45 -49.31 -5.82 -12.45
N THR A 46 -50.59 -5.64 -12.78
CA THR A 46 -51.71 -5.59 -11.84
C THR A 46 -52.01 -6.94 -11.14
N ALA A 47 -51.59 -8.07 -11.73
CA ALA A 47 -51.69 -9.39 -11.10
C ALA A 47 -50.73 -9.60 -9.91
N SER A 48 -49.75 -8.70 -9.71
CA SER A 48 -48.80 -8.76 -8.60
C SER A 48 -49.44 -8.82 -7.21
N SER A 49 -50.61 -8.22 -7.00
CA SER A 49 -51.30 -8.24 -5.69
C SER A 49 -52.14 -9.50 -5.42
N PHE A 50 -52.29 -10.38 -6.42
CA PHE A 50 -53.16 -11.56 -6.34
C PHE A 50 -52.41 -12.80 -5.86
N ALA A 51 -52.91 -13.41 -4.78
CA ALA A 51 -52.52 -14.76 -4.36
C ALA A 51 -53.10 -15.83 -5.29
N VAL A 52 -54.34 -15.61 -5.73
CA VAL A 52 -55.12 -16.51 -6.58
C VAL A 52 -55.78 -15.71 -7.69
N LEU A 53 -55.58 -16.09 -8.94
CA LEU A 53 -56.29 -15.55 -10.09
C LEU A 53 -56.71 -16.69 -11.01
N ALA A 54 -57.97 -16.71 -11.44
CA ALA A 54 -58.53 -17.77 -12.28
C ALA A 54 -59.44 -17.22 -13.39
N GLY A 55 -59.64 -18.04 -14.43
CA GLY A 55 -60.55 -17.79 -15.54
C GLY A 55 -61.99 -18.22 -15.26
N SER A 56 -62.15 -19.47 -14.83
CA SER A 56 -63.45 -20.16 -14.81
C SER A 56 -64.06 -20.39 -13.43
N ALA A 57 -63.26 -20.69 -12.40
CA ALA A 57 -63.72 -20.87 -11.02
C ALA A 57 -62.57 -20.78 -10.00
N VAL A 58 -62.92 -20.48 -8.74
CA VAL A 58 -62.03 -20.65 -7.58
C VAL A 58 -62.77 -21.43 -6.49
N THR A 59 -62.18 -22.53 -6.00
CA THR A 59 -62.81 -23.43 -5.02
C THR A 59 -61.96 -23.57 -3.77
N SER A 60 -62.54 -23.47 -2.56
CA SER A 60 -61.90 -23.87 -1.29
C SER A 60 -62.57 -25.15 -0.77
N SER A 61 -61.89 -26.29 -0.88
CA SER A 61 -62.45 -27.61 -0.49
C SER A 61 -62.45 -27.83 1.02
N ASN A 62 -61.53 -27.17 1.73
CA ASN A 62 -61.44 -27.07 3.18
C ASN A 62 -60.81 -25.72 3.52
N VAL A 63 -61.18 -25.16 4.69
CA VAL A 63 -60.80 -23.81 5.16
C VAL A 63 -59.31 -23.52 4.92
N SER A 64 -59.04 -22.56 4.05
CA SER A 64 -57.71 -22.14 3.66
C SER A 64 -57.36 -20.76 4.24
N VAL A 65 -56.11 -20.32 4.09
CA VAL A 65 -55.62 -18.99 4.46
C VAL A 65 -54.96 -18.38 3.23
N VAL A 66 -55.48 -17.24 2.80
CA VAL A 66 -55.07 -16.55 1.57
C VAL A 66 -54.63 -15.13 1.93
N ASN A 67 -53.31 -14.96 2.10
CA ASN A 67 -52.68 -13.67 2.38
C ASN A 67 -52.34 -12.95 1.07
N GLY A 68 -53.39 -12.45 0.43
CA GLY A 68 -53.37 -11.66 -0.80
C GLY A 68 -54.76 -11.51 -1.41
N ASN A 69 -54.86 -10.82 -2.55
CA ASN A 69 -56.13 -10.70 -3.26
C ASN A 69 -56.51 -12.01 -3.96
N THR A 70 -57.81 -12.26 -4.12
CA THR A 70 -58.32 -13.30 -5.04
C THR A 70 -59.06 -12.64 -6.20
N GLY A 71 -58.88 -13.16 -7.42
CA GLY A 71 -59.51 -12.63 -8.61
C GLY A 71 -60.14 -13.73 -9.46
N LEU A 72 -61.27 -13.38 -10.08
CA LEU A 72 -61.96 -14.23 -11.04
C LEU A 72 -62.42 -13.39 -12.22
N SER A 73 -61.97 -13.74 -13.42
CA SER A 73 -62.35 -13.09 -14.68
C SER A 73 -62.04 -13.98 -15.88
N PRO A 74 -62.97 -14.16 -16.83
CA PRO A 74 -64.23 -13.43 -16.98
C PRO A 74 -65.42 -14.08 -16.28
N ALA A 75 -65.25 -15.20 -15.57
CA ALA A 75 -66.36 -15.83 -14.86
C ALA A 75 -66.96 -14.92 -13.77
N ALA A 76 -68.28 -14.99 -13.62
CA ALA A 76 -69.02 -14.28 -12.58
C ALA A 76 -68.61 -14.72 -11.17
N GLY A 77 -68.74 -13.84 -10.18
CA GLY A 77 -68.37 -14.15 -8.80
C GLY A 77 -69.14 -15.32 -8.18
N THR A 78 -70.28 -15.73 -8.75
CA THR A 78 -70.99 -16.98 -8.39
C THR A 78 -70.18 -18.27 -8.57
N PHE A 79 -69.06 -18.22 -9.30
CA PHE A 79 -68.13 -19.36 -9.48
C PHE A 79 -66.97 -19.38 -8.46
N TYR A 80 -67.06 -18.56 -7.41
CA TYR A 80 -66.36 -18.81 -6.15
C TYR A 80 -67.12 -19.87 -5.34
N PHE A 81 -66.54 -21.05 -5.17
CA PHE A 81 -67.14 -22.17 -4.45
C PHE A 81 -66.51 -22.35 -3.07
N SER A 82 -67.33 -22.26 -2.01
CA SER A 82 -66.97 -22.55 -0.62
C SER A 82 -65.85 -21.71 0.02
N ILE A 83 -65.25 -20.76 -0.70
CA ILE A 83 -64.34 -19.76 -0.14
C ILE A 83 -65.11 -18.60 0.51
N THR A 84 -64.56 -18.06 1.59
CA THR A 84 -65.17 -17.00 2.41
C THR A 84 -64.20 -15.84 2.65
N SER A 85 -64.75 -14.66 2.99
CA SER A 85 -63.94 -13.49 3.36
C SER A 85 -63.15 -13.67 4.68
N ALA A 86 -63.45 -14.70 5.48
CA ALA A 86 -62.64 -15.06 6.65
C ALA A 86 -61.35 -15.81 6.28
N GLU A 87 -61.29 -16.42 5.08
CA GLU A 87 -60.10 -17.11 4.57
C GLU A 87 -59.15 -16.16 3.83
N VAL A 88 -59.61 -14.97 3.40
CA VAL A 88 -58.88 -14.03 2.55
C VAL A 88 -58.57 -12.75 3.32
N SER A 89 -57.30 -12.44 3.56
CA SER A 89 -56.90 -11.19 4.24
C SER A 89 -56.70 -10.01 3.27
N GLY A 90 -56.67 -10.26 1.96
CA GLY A 90 -56.82 -9.24 0.92
C GLY A 90 -58.28 -9.02 0.50
N THR A 91 -58.50 -8.54 -0.72
CA THR A 91 -59.84 -8.33 -1.30
C THR A 91 -60.19 -9.44 -2.28
N ILE A 92 -61.45 -9.89 -2.24
CA ILE A 92 -62.06 -10.78 -3.24
C ILE A 92 -62.62 -9.91 -4.38
N TYR A 93 -62.07 -10.06 -5.58
CA TYR A 93 -62.49 -9.36 -6.80
C TYR A 93 -63.17 -10.31 -7.79
N ALA A 94 -64.17 -9.78 -8.49
CA ALA A 94 -64.87 -10.43 -9.59
C ALA A 94 -65.25 -9.41 -10.68
N VAL A 95 -65.74 -9.90 -11.82
CA VAL A 95 -66.26 -9.05 -12.92
C VAL A 95 -67.63 -8.43 -12.62
N ASP A 96 -68.32 -8.88 -11.58
CA ASP A 96 -69.63 -8.40 -11.14
C ASP A 96 -69.72 -8.32 -9.61
N ALA A 97 -70.91 -7.99 -9.10
CA ALA A 97 -71.19 -7.87 -7.66
C ALA A 97 -71.71 -9.18 -7.02
N THR A 98 -71.45 -10.35 -7.63
CA THR A 98 -71.83 -11.65 -7.08
C THR A 98 -70.64 -12.32 -6.37
N GLY A 99 -70.90 -13.36 -5.59
CA GLY A 99 -69.87 -14.15 -4.89
C GLY A 99 -70.03 -14.16 -3.36
N PRO A 100 -68.97 -14.51 -2.60
CA PRO A 100 -69.01 -14.62 -1.15
C PRO A 100 -69.25 -13.28 -0.46
N ASP A 101 -69.88 -13.29 0.71
CA ASP A 101 -70.09 -12.10 1.54
C ASP A 101 -68.74 -11.43 1.84
N GLY A 102 -68.55 -10.20 1.34
CA GLY A 102 -67.27 -9.49 1.38
C GLY A 102 -66.52 -9.39 0.05
N ALA A 103 -67.10 -9.83 -1.06
CA ALA A 103 -66.65 -9.49 -2.43
C ALA A 103 -66.82 -7.98 -2.71
N LEU A 104 -65.98 -7.16 -2.09
CA LEU A 104 -66.03 -5.69 -2.13
C LEU A 104 -65.57 -5.11 -3.48
N GLY A 105 -65.00 -5.94 -4.36
CA GLY A 105 -64.39 -5.55 -5.61
C GLY A 105 -65.14 -5.98 -6.86
N ASN A 106 -66.33 -5.44 -7.12
CA ASN A 106 -66.88 -5.39 -8.48
C ASN A 106 -66.03 -4.44 -9.32
N ASN A 107 -64.93 -4.96 -9.87
CA ASN A 107 -63.95 -4.19 -10.62
C ASN A 107 -63.47 -4.98 -11.84
N PRO A 108 -64.34 -5.17 -12.86
CA PRO A 108 -64.01 -5.90 -14.08
C PRO A 108 -62.78 -5.32 -14.80
N GLY A 109 -62.50 -4.02 -14.64
CA GLY A 109 -61.29 -3.39 -15.16
C GLY A 109 -60.02 -3.97 -14.53
N LEU A 110 -59.95 -4.03 -13.20
CA LEU A 110 -58.78 -4.56 -12.49
C LEU A 110 -58.55 -6.03 -12.77
N VAL A 111 -59.58 -6.88 -12.67
CA VAL A 111 -59.39 -8.33 -12.91
C VAL A 111 -59.12 -8.65 -14.38
N GLY A 112 -59.70 -7.92 -15.32
CA GLY A 112 -59.38 -8.04 -16.76
C GLY A 112 -57.95 -7.60 -17.08
N SER A 113 -57.46 -6.50 -16.49
CA SER A 113 -56.06 -6.11 -16.59
C SER A 113 -55.13 -7.14 -15.96
N ALA A 114 -55.47 -7.69 -14.79
CA ALA A 114 -54.65 -8.72 -14.13
C ALA A 114 -54.53 -9.98 -15.00
N LYS A 115 -55.63 -10.41 -15.61
CA LYS A 115 -55.64 -11.51 -16.60
C LYS A 115 -54.72 -11.24 -17.79
N THR A 116 -54.82 -10.05 -18.38
CA THR A 116 -53.96 -9.61 -19.50
C THR A 116 -52.47 -9.56 -19.10
N ASP A 117 -52.17 -9.10 -17.88
CA ASP A 117 -50.81 -9.03 -17.36
C ASP A 117 -50.23 -10.43 -17.09
N VAL A 118 -51.02 -11.40 -16.61
CA VAL A 118 -50.58 -12.80 -16.48
C VAL A 118 -50.25 -13.41 -17.85
N ALA A 119 -51.09 -13.20 -18.86
CA ALA A 119 -50.81 -13.69 -20.22
C ALA A 119 -49.55 -13.03 -20.83
N SER A 120 -49.34 -11.75 -20.55
CA SER A 120 -48.14 -11.01 -20.94
C SER A 120 -46.89 -11.53 -20.21
N ALA A 121 -46.98 -11.83 -18.91
CA ALA A 121 -45.92 -12.42 -18.12
C ALA A 121 -45.55 -13.83 -18.59
N TYR A 122 -46.57 -14.67 -18.85
CA TYR A 122 -46.42 -16.05 -19.33
C TYR A 122 -45.70 -16.09 -20.69
N THR A 123 -46.17 -15.30 -21.66
CA THR A 123 -45.54 -15.20 -22.99
C THR A 123 -44.14 -14.60 -22.94
N THR A 124 -43.91 -13.58 -22.09
CA THR A 124 -42.57 -13.01 -21.84
C THR A 124 -41.62 -14.07 -21.29
N ALA A 125 -42.03 -14.82 -20.26
CA ALA A 125 -41.22 -15.86 -19.65
C ALA A 125 -40.88 -17.00 -20.64
N LEU A 126 -41.86 -17.47 -21.42
CA LEU A 126 -41.63 -18.45 -22.49
C LEU A 126 -40.58 -17.98 -23.50
N SER A 127 -40.60 -16.69 -23.87
CA SER A 127 -39.69 -16.12 -24.88
C SER A 127 -38.22 -16.01 -24.45
N GLN A 128 -37.91 -16.14 -23.16
CA GLN A 128 -36.52 -16.04 -22.68
C GLN A 128 -35.69 -17.22 -23.13
N VAL A 129 -34.40 -17.00 -23.44
CA VAL A 129 -33.50 -18.07 -23.88
C VAL A 129 -33.26 -19.04 -22.73
N THR A 130 -33.55 -20.33 -22.97
CA THR A 130 -33.26 -21.42 -22.04
C THR A 130 -31.76 -21.54 -21.81
N THR A 131 -31.33 -21.49 -20.54
CA THR A 131 -29.92 -21.62 -20.13
C THR A 131 -29.58 -23.02 -19.66
N ASN A 132 -30.57 -23.78 -19.18
CA ASN A 132 -30.38 -25.09 -18.54
C ASN A 132 -31.49 -26.07 -18.97
N ILE A 133 -31.10 -27.25 -19.44
CA ILE A 133 -32.03 -28.37 -19.65
C ILE A 133 -32.12 -29.18 -18.35
N ILE A 134 -33.34 -29.53 -17.94
CA ILE A 134 -33.63 -30.36 -16.77
C ILE A 134 -34.28 -31.68 -17.17
N SER A 135 -34.20 -32.65 -16.27
CA SER A 135 -34.87 -33.94 -16.38
C SER A 135 -35.64 -34.20 -15.10
N ALA A 136 -36.94 -34.46 -15.21
CA ALA A 136 -37.80 -34.76 -14.07
C ALA A 136 -37.57 -36.19 -13.54
N PRO A 137 -37.80 -36.45 -12.24
CA PRO A 137 -38.21 -35.50 -11.21
C PRO A 137 -37.04 -34.64 -10.69
N LEU A 138 -37.31 -33.34 -10.49
CA LEU A 138 -36.45 -32.47 -9.69
C LEU A 138 -36.57 -32.83 -8.20
N GLY A 139 -35.53 -32.53 -7.41
CA GLY A 139 -35.57 -32.66 -5.96
C GLY A 139 -34.48 -33.58 -5.41
N SER A 140 -34.82 -34.43 -4.42
CA SER A 140 -33.85 -35.31 -3.73
C SER A 140 -32.59 -34.61 -3.18
N GLY A 141 -32.68 -33.34 -2.81
CA GLY A 141 -31.58 -32.51 -2.32
C GLY A 141 -30.84 -31.71 -3.39
N GLN A 142 -31.25 -31.79 -4.66
CA GLN A 142 -30.69 -31.01 -5.78
C GLN A 142 -30.65 -29.51 -5.46
N THR A 143 -29.58 -28.84 -5.88
CA THR A 143 -29.45 -27.38 -5.83
C THR A 143 -29.35 -26.81 -7.24
N LEU A 144 -30.16 -25.81 -7.52
CA LEU A 144 -30.17 -25.06 -8.78
C LEU A 144 -29.75 -23.61 -8.51
N ILE A 145 -29.11 -23.00 -9.50
CA ILE A 145 -28.61 -21.61 -9.48
C ILE A 145 -29.50 -20.73 -10.38
N PRO A 146 -29.34 -19.39 -10.42
CA PRO A 146 -30.26 -18.53 -11.18
C PRO A 146 -30.18 -18.82 -12.69
N GLY A 147 -31.33 -18.86 -13.37
CA GLY A 147 -31.39 -19.26 -14.77
C GLY A 147 -32.78 -19.59 -15.32
N VAL A 148 -32.81 -19.94 -16.61
CA VAL A 148 -34.00 -20.36 -17.35
C VAL A 148 -33.91 -21.86 -17.63
N TYR A 149 -34.77 -22.62 -16.96
CA TYR A 149 -34.86 -24.07 -16.94
C TYR A 149 -35.99 -24.58 -17.83
N ASP A 150 -35.72 -25.64 -18.59
CA ASP A 150 -36.64 -26.20 -19.60
C ASP A 150 -36.54 -27.73 -19.63
N ASP A 151 -37.68 -28.41 -19.79
CA ASP A 151 -37.78 -29.86 -19.86
C ASP A 151 -37.53 -30.42 -21.28
N ASN A 152 -36.39 -30.03 -21.85
CA ASN A 152 -35.90 -30.48 -23.16
C ASN A 152 -36.80 -30.06 -24.36
N ASN A 153 -37.22 -28.80 -24.36
CA ASN A 153 -38.09 -28.17 -25.36
C ASN A 153 -39.53 -28.71 -25.37
N ALA A 154 -40.11 -28.88 -24.17
CA ALA A 154 -41.54 -28.81 -23.92
C ALA A 154 -42.47 -29.78 -24.71
N PRO A 155 -42.45 -31.08 -24.36
CA PRO A 155 -43.71 -31.83 -24.25
C PRO A 155 -43.90 -32.55 -22.90
N ASP A 156 -42.84 -32.66 -22.10
CA ASP A 156 -42.83 -33.44 -20.86
C ASP A 156 -43.42 -32.63 -19.68
N SER A 157 -43.39 -33.21 -18.48
CA SER A 157 -43.90 -32.60 -17.25
C SER A 157 -42.79 -32.41 -16.22
N ILE A 158 -42.77 -31.27 -15.53
CA ILE A 158 -41.93 -31.07 -14.35
C ILE A 158 -42.61 -31.74 -13.15
N GLN A 159 -41.94 -32.73 -12.57
CA GLN A 159 -42.30 -33.31 -11.28
C GLN A 159 -41.26 -32.89 -10.23
N ILE A 160 -41.70 -32.48 -9.04
CA ILE A 160 -40.83 -32.25 -7.88
C ILE A 160 -41.08 -33.37 -6.86
N ASN A 161 -40.01 -34.04 -6.42
CA ASN A 161 -40.07 -35.13 -5.46
C ASN A 161 -39.04 -34.91 -4.33
N GLY A 162 -39.55 -34.60 -3.14
CA GLY A 162 -38.75 -34.23 -1.99
C GLY A 162 -38.19 -32.81 -2.10
N LEU A 163 -36.98 -32.62 -1.59
CA LEU A 163 -36.34 -31.30 -1.46
C LEU A 163 -35.64 -30.83 -2.73
N LEU A 164 -35.95 -29.61 -3.19
CA LEU A 164 -35.26 -28.85 -4.23
C LEU A 164 -34.76 -27.53 -3.63
N ASN A 165 -33.46 -27.24 -3.69
CA ASN A 165 -32.90 -25.95 -3.26
C ASN A 165 -32.74 -25.01 -4.46
N LEU A 166 -33.14 -23.74 -4.29
CA LEU A 166 -32.88 -22.65 -5.23
C LEU A 166 -31.90 -21.66 -4.57
N ASP A 167 -30.70 -21.56 -5.11
CA ASP A 167 -29.54 -20.84 -4.53
C ASP A 167 -29.20 -19.59 -5.35
N ALA A 168 -29.48 -18.43 -4.78
CA ALA A 168 -29.20 -17.13 -5.41
C ALA A 168 -27.74 -16.70 -5.33
N GLN A 169 -26.87 -17.49 -4.69
CA GLN A 169 -25.43 -17.24 -4.56
C GLN A 169 -25.08 -15.86 -3.94
N GLY A 170 -25.99 -15.28 -3.15
CA GLY A 170 -25.85 -13.98 -2.50
C GLY A 170 -26.50 -12.80 -3.24
N ASP A 171 -27.05 -12.97 -4.45
CA ASP A 171 -27.79 -11.91 -5.16
C ASP A 171 -29.30 -11.99 -4.89
N PRO A 172 -29.89 -11.12 -4.06
CA PRO A 172 -31.33 -11.15 -3.81
C PRO A 172 -32.17 -10.91 -5.08
N ASN A 173 -31.60 -10.32 -6.15
CA ASN A 173 -32.31 -10.08 -7.42
C ASN A 173 -32.26 -11.27 -8.37
N ALA A 174 -31.62 -12.38 -7.99
CA ALA A 174 -31.57 -13.62 -8.75
C ALA A 174 -32.97 -14.12 -9.18
N VAL A 175 -33.08 -14.53 -10.45
CA VAL A 175 -34.32 -14.99 -11.08
C VAL A 175 -34.22 -16.45 -11.49
N PHE A 176 -35.30 -17.20 -11.26
CA PHE A 176 -35.44 -18.61 -11.65
C PHE A 176 -36.72 -18.74 -12.48
N ILE A 177 -36.61 -19.26 -13.71
CA ILE A 177 -37.77 -19.53 -14.57
C ILE A 177 -37.75 -21.01 -14.94
N PHE A 178 -38.81 -21.73 -14.60
CA PHE A 178 -39.02 -23.13 -14.94
C PHE A 178 -40.12 -23.23 -15.99
N LYS A 179 -39.83 -23.84 -17.14
CA LYS A 179 -40.79 -24.04 -18.24
C LYS A 179 -41.11 -25.51 -18.41
N THR A 180 -42.38 -25.82 -18.63
CA THR A 180 -42.84 -27.14 -19.02
C THR A 180 -43.96 -27.07 -20.04
N GLY A 181 -43.90 -27.93 -21.07
CA GLY A 181 -44.94 -28.02 -22.09
C GLY A 181 -46.24 -28.65 -21.59
N SER A 182 -46.16 -29.46 -20.53
CA SER A 182 -47.29 -30.20 -19.97
C SER A 182 -47.57 -29.79 -18.53
N THR A 183 -47.44 -30.69 -17.55
CA THR A 183 -47.90 -30.45 -16.16
C THR A 183 -46.76 -30.10 -15.22
N LEU A 184 -47.08 -29.34 -14.17
CA LEU A 184 -46.25 -29.24 -12.96
C LEU A 184 -46.88 -30.08 -11.86
N THR A 185 -46.12 -30.98 -11.25
CA THR A 185 -46.61 -31.80 -10.13
C THR A 185 -45.63 -31.82 -8.95
N THR A 186 -46.14 -31.91 -7.72
CA THR A 186 -45.31 -32.23 -6.55
C THR A 186 -45.77 -33.54 -5.91
N ALA A 187 -44.82 -34.36 -5.47
CA ALA A 187 -45.11 -35.48 -4.57
C ALA A 187 -45.49 -34.95 -3.18
N SER A 188 -46.24 -35.73 -2.39
CA SER A 188 -46.57 -35.35 -1.01
C SER A 188 -45.29 -35.11 -0.19
N GLY A 189 -45.24 -34.01 0.57
CA GLY A 189 -44.09 -33.64 1.38
C GLY A 189 -42.90 -33.05 0.61
N SER A 190 -43.08 -32.62 -0.66
CA SER A 190 -42.00 -31.97 -1.42
C SER A 190 -41.74 -30.54 -0.94
N GLU A 191 -40.49 -30.10 -1.00
CA GLU A 191 -40.05 -28.78 -0.50
C GLU A 191 -39.27 -28.05 -1.59
N VAL A 192 -39.78 -26.90 -2.06
CA VAL A 192 -38.97 -25.93 -2.83
C VAL A 192 -38.38 -24.96 -1.82
N ARG A 193 -37.10 -25.14 -1.45
CA ARG A 193 -36.42 -24.30 -0.48
C ARG A 193 -35.61 -23.19 -1.15
N LEU A 194 -35.71 -21.99 -0.58
CA LEU A 194 -34.94 -20.82 -1.00
C LEU A 194 -33.72 -20.66 -0.08
N ILE A 195 -32.52 -20.48 -0.64
CA ILE A 195 -31.29 -20.27 0.13
C ILE A 195 -30.46 -19.10 -0.44
N ASN A 196 -29.54 -18.56 0.37
CA ASN A 196 -28.55 -17.54 0.00
C ASN A 196 -29.13 -16.29 -0.72
N GLY A 197 -30.31 -15.84 -0.32
CA GLY A 197 -30.96 -14.63 -0.85
C GLY A 197 -32.07 -14.87 -1.87
N THR A 198 -32.33 -16.11 -2.30
CA THR A 198 -33.42 -16.37 -3.27
C THR A 198 -34.76 -15.90 -2.70
N GLN A 199 -35.52 -15.15 -3.50
CA GLN A 199 -36.85 -14.67 -3.14
C GLN A 199 -37.94 -15.38 -3.94
N ALA A 200 -39.02 -15.78 -3.28
CA ALA A 200 -40.16 -16.44 -3.93
C ALA A 200 -40.77 -15.60 -5.07
N ARG A 201 -40.72 -14.26 -4.95
CA ARG A 201 -41.23 -13.36 -6.00
C ARG A 201 -40.47 -13.47 -7.34
N ASN A 202 -39.21 -13.92 -7.31
CA ASN A 202 -38.35 -14.07 -8.48
C ASN A 202 -38.30 -15.51 -9.03
N VAL A 203 -39.10 -16.42 -8.49
CA VAL A 203 -39.24 -17.81 -8.96
C VAL A 203 -40.53 -17.93 -9.75
N PHE A 204 -40.45 -18.38 -11.00
CA PHE A 204 -41.58 -18.47 -11.93
C PHE A 204 -41.70 -19.89 -12.49
N TRP A 205 -42.90 -20.44 -12.42
CA TRP A 205 -43.24 -21.77 -12.94
C TRP A 205 -44.25 -21.59 -14.07
N ILE A 206 -43.79 -21.82 -15.30
CA ILE A 206 -44.50 -21.55 -16.55
C ILE A 206 -45.00 -22.88 -17.10
N VAL A 207 -46.30 -23.14 -16.96
CA VAL A 207 -46.90 -24.48 -17.11
C VAL A 207 -47.87 -24.50 -18.30
N GLY A 208 -47.51 -25.27 -19.33
CA GLY A 208 -48.26 -25.39 -20.59
C GLY A 208 -49.64 -26.06 -20.49
N SER A 209 -49.94 -26.69 -19.35
CA SER A 209 -51.28 -27.20 -19.03
C SER A 209 -51.68 -26.89 -17.58
N SER A 210 -51.86 -27.90 -16.73
CA SER A 210 -52.30 -27.77 -15.34
C SER A 210 -51.17 -28.00 -14.33
N ALA A 211 -51.27 -27.38 -13.16
CA ALA A 211 -50.40 -27.66 -12.02
C ALA A 211 -51.15 -28.42 -10.91
N THR A 212 -50.53 -29.42 -10.29
CA THR A 212 -51.10 -30.19 -9.15
C THR A 212 -50.08 -30.33 -8.02
N LEU A 213 -50.30 -29.63 -6.92
CA LEU A 213 -49.44 -29.70 -5.74
C LEU A 213 -49.94 -30.83 -4.82
N GLY A 214 -49.08 -31.82 -4.55
CA GLY A 214 -49.35 -32.92 -3.62
C GLY A 214 -49.35 -32.46 -2.16
N THR A 215 -49.97 -33.23 -1.27
CA THR A 215 -50.26 -32.81 0.11
C THR A 215 -49.03 -32.58 1.00
N ASN A 216 -49.12 -31.68 1.98
CA ASN A 216 -48.04 -31.31 2.90
C ASN A 216 -46.74 -30.79 2.24
N SER A 217 -46.81 -30.27 1.02
CA SER A 217 -45.70 -29.61 0.33
C SER A 217 -45.45 -28.19 0.87
N ILE A 218 -44.18 -27.77 0.83
CA ILE A 218 -43.75 -26.38 0.97
C ILE A 218 -43.34 -25.88 -0.41
N PHE A 219 -44.06 -24.90 -0.96
CA PHE A 219 -43.84 -24.41 -2.32
C PHE A 219 -43.46 -22.92 -2.32
N ASN A 220 -42.44 -22.57 -3.10
CA ASN A 220 -42.00 -21.19 -3.28
C ASN A 220 -41.98 -20.83 -4.78
N GLY A 221 -42.69 -19.77 -5.15
CA GLY A 221 -42.72 -19.24 -6.52
C GLY A 221 -44.12 -18.95 -7.06
N ASN A 222 -44.15 -18.23 -8.18
CA ASN A 222 -45.36 -17.87 -8.92
C ASN A 222 -45.66 -18.96 -9.96
N ILE A 223 -46.81 -19.64 -9.85
CA ILE A 223 -47.27 -20.60 -10.86
C ILE A 223 -48.17 -19.87 -11.85
N LEU A 224 -47.78 -19.85 -13.12
CA LEU A 224 -48.57 -19.36 -14.25
C LEU A 224 -48.91 -20.57 -15.12
N ALA A 225 -50.15 -21.05 -15.01
CA ALA A 225 -50.61 -22.27 -15.68
C ALA A 225 -51.67 -21.96 -16.74
N VAL A 226 -51.51 -22.52 -17.94
CA VAL A 226 -52.45 -22.38 -19.07
C VAL A 226 -53.85 -22.89 -18.72
N ALA A 227 -53.95 -24.00 -18.01
CA ALA A 227 -55.22 -24.57 -17.57
C ALA A 227 -55.42 -24.36 -16.07
N SER A 228 -55.68 -25.41 -15.30
CA SER A 228 -56.09 -25.30 -13.89
C SER A 228 -54.94 -25.54 -12.92
N ILE A 229 -55.06 -24.97 -11.71
CA ILE A 229 -54.12 -25.20 -10.61
C ILE A 229 -54.88 -25.87 -9.46
N THR A 230 -54.44 -27.06 -9.06
CA THR A 230 -55.03 -27.81 -7.94
C THR A 230 -54.02 -27.93 -6.81
N ASP A 231 -54.35 -27.38 -5.65
CA ASP A 231 -53.65 -27.68 -4.41
C ASP A 231 -54.38 -28.80 -3.65
N SER A 232 -53.69 -29.92 -3.42
CA SER A 232 -54.34 -31.17 -2.98
C SER A 232 -54.55 -31.28 -1.47
N GLY A 233 -53.90 -30.44 -0.63
CA GLY A 233 -54.10 -30.49 0.82
C GLY A 233 -52.95 -29.96 1.68
N THR A 234 -53.25 -29.09 2.65
CA THR A 234 -52.34 -28.71 3.77
C THR A 234 -50.96 -28.18 3.34
N ASN A 235 -50.89 -27.50 2.19
CA ASN A 235 -49.65 -26.95 1.66
C ASN A 235 -49.37 -25.53 2.17
N SER A 236 -48.08 -25.20 2.28
CA SER A 236 -47.61 -23.85 2.58
C SER A 236 -46.94 -23.24 1.35
N ILE A 237 -47.55 -22.20 0.79
CA ILE A 237 -47.17 -21.59 -0.49
C ILE A 237 -46.75 -20.14 -0.27
N THR A 238 -45.50 -19.79 -0.56
CA THR A 238 -45.10 -18.38 -0.70
C THR A 238 -44.99 -18.07 -2.18
N GLY A 239 -45.91 -17.27 -2.72
CA GLY A 239 -46.03 -17.09 -4.16
C GLY A 239 -47.45 -16.77 -4.60
N ARG A 240 -47.81 -17.25 -5.79
CA ARG A 240 -49.08 -16.93 -6.48
C ARG A 240 -49.55 -18.12 -7.31
N LEU A 241 -50.86 -18.37 -7.37
CA LEU A 241 -51.50 -19.37 -8.24
C LEU A 241 -52.32 -18.63 -9.30
N LEU A 242 -51.75 -18.52 -10.50
CA LEU A 242 -52.28 -17.73 -11.61
C LEU A 242 -52.67 -18.70 -12.73
N ALA A 243 -53.93 -19.14 -12.71
CA ALA A 243 -54.49 -20.07 -13.69
C ALA A 243 -55.02 -19.34 -14.93
N ASP A 244 -55.28 -20.10 -16.00
CA ASP A 244 -55.75 -19.57 -17.29
C ASP A 244 -54.74 -18.55 -17.89
N ALA A 245 -53.45 -18.89 -17.85
CA ALA A 245 -52.35 -18.00 -18.23
C ALA A 245 -52.22 -17.75 -19.75
N ASN A 246 -53.09 -18.37 -20.57
CA ASN A 246 -53.27 -18.07 -21.99
C ASN A 246 -54.51 -17.20 -22.27
N ASP A 247 -55.30 -16.85 -21.25
CA ASP A 247 -56.53 -16.04 -21.33
C ASP A 247 -57.61 -16.66 -22.25
N ASP A 248 -57.76 -18.00 -22.18
CA ASP A 248 -58.82 -18.73 -22.91
C ASP A 248 -60.11 -18.92 -22.11
N ASN A 249 -60.10 -18.49 -20.84
CA ASN A 249 -61.21 -18.47 -19.88
C ASN A 249 -61.57 -19.85 -19.29
N THR A 250 -60.72 -20.87 -19.43
CA THR A 250 -61.04 -22.24 -18.99
C THR A 250 -60.42 -22.66 -17.64
N GLY A 251 -59.27 -22.10 -17.26
CA GLY A 251 -58.53 -22.50 -16.07
C GLY A 251 -59.15 -22.09 -14.73
N ALA A 252 -59.22 -23.05 -13.79
CA ALA A 252 -59.71 -22.86 -12.42
C ALA A 252 -58.60 -22.99 -11.38
N VAL A 253 -58.81 -22.46 -10.17
CA VAL A 253 -57.95 -22.74 -9.00
C VAL A 253 -58.73 -23.49 -7.93
N THR A 254 -58.18 -24.60 -7.42
CA THR A 254 -58.72 -25.34 -6.28
C THR A 254 -57.74 -25.33 -5.12
N LEU A 255 -58.20 -24.89 -3.96
CA LEU A 255 -57.50 -24.88 -2.68
C LEU A 255 -58.05 -25.99 -1.77
N ASN A 256 -57.25 -26.46 -0.83
CA ASN A 256 -57.64 -27.47 0.14
C ASN A 256 -56.82 -27.34 1.42
N ALA A 257 -57.35 -26.66 2.45
CA ALA A 257 -56.61 -26.36 3.68
C ALA A 257 -55.23 -25.69 3.41
N THR A 258 -55.17 -24.87 2.36
CA THR A 258 -53.95 -24.23 1.85
C THR A 258 -53.58 -23.03 2.72
N ASN A 259 -52.30 -22.79 2.99
CA ASN A 259 -51.82 -21.48 3.43
C ASN A 259 -50.99 -20.85 2.31
N ILE A 260 -51.55 -19.86 1.61
CA ILE A 260 -50.87 -19.13 0.54
C ILE A 260 -50.62 -17.68 0.94
N THR A 261 -49.40 -17.19 0.71
CA THR A 261 -48.99 -15.82 1.02
C THR A 261 -48.26 -15.18 -0.15
N VAL A 262 -48.70 -13.99 -0.56
CA VAL A 262 -48.04 -13.22 -1.60
C VAL A 262 -46.78 -12.58 -1.02
N PRO A 263 -45.59 -12.79 -1.62
CA PRO A 263 -44.35 -12.19 -1.13
C PRO A 263 -44.42 -10.66 -1.27
N THR A 264 -44.27 -9.98 -0.14
CA THR A 264 -44.24 -8.52 0.02
C THR A 264 -42.84 -8.13 0.48
N THR A 265 -42.23 -7.09 -0.09
CA THR A 265 -40.81 -6.78 0.12
C THR A 265 -40.55 -5.31 0.42
N LEU A 266 -39.72 -5.04 1.42
CA LEU A 266 -39.26 -3.71 1.79
C LEU A 266 -37.73 -3.61 1.65
N THR A 267 -37.29 -2.60 0.91
CA THR A 267 -35.90 -2.17 0.80
C THR A 267 -35.72 -0.84 1.52
N LEU A 268 -34.74 -0.76 2.42
CA LEU A 268 -34.32 0.50 3.03
C LEU A 268 -32.96 0.90 2.44
N GLU A 269 -32.90 2.08 1.86
CA GLU A 269 -31.69 2.60 1.21
C GLU A 269 -31.17 3.86 1.92
N LYS A 270 -29.84 3.97 2.03
CA LYS A 270 -29.16 5.15 2.58
C LYS A 270 -28.41 5.90 1.49
N VAL A 271 -28.72 7.18 1.35
CA VAL A 271 -27.92 8.17 0.63
C VAL A 271 -27.20 9.06 1.63
N VAL A 272 -25.98 9.47 1.28
CA VAL A 272 -25.19 10.45 2.04
C VAL A 272 -24.69 11.50 1.07
N THR A 273 -25.00 12.76 1.35
CA THR A 273 -24.39 13.92 0.72
C THR A 273 -23.23 14.39 1.61
N ASN A 274 -22.15 14.83 0.97
CA ASN A 274 -20.89 15.23 1.58
C ASN A 274 -20.34 16.45 0.82
N ASP A 275 -21.15 17.50 0.64
CA ASP A 275 -20.80 18.65 -0.19
C ASP A 275 -20.20 19.82 0.63
N ASN A 276 -20.42 19.82 1.95
CA ASN A 276 -19.83 20.72 2.93
C ASN A 276 -18.55 20.18 3.60
N GLY A 277 -17.91 19.14 3.03
CA GLY A 277 -16.61 18.61 3.50
C GLY A 277 -16.69 17.43 4.47
N GLY A 278 -17.89 16.91 4.71
CA GLY A 278 -18.12 15.64 5.40
C GLY A 278 -17.47 14.45 4.70
N THR A 279 -17.25 13.37 5.45
CA THR A 279 -16.56 12.15 4.97
C THR A 279 -17.32 10.86 5.30
N ALA A 280 -18.54 10.96 5.81
CA ALA A 280 -19.32 9.80 6.21
C ALA A 280 -19.67 8.90 5.01
N VAL A 281 -19.68 7.60 5.25
CA VAL A 281 -20.10 6.59 4.27
C VAL A 281 -21.49 6.07 4.61
N LEU A 282 -22.23 5.67 3.59
CA LEU A 282 -23.60 5.15 3.65
C LEU A 282 -23.82 3.95 4.60
N THR A 283 -22.77 3.23 4.99
CA THR A 283 -22.81 2.15 5.99
C THR A 283 -22.70 2.62 7.45
N ASN A 284 -22.51 3.92 7.72
CA ASN A 284 -22.37 4.44 9.09
C ASN A 284 -23.71 4.50 9.85
N TRP A 285 -24.85 4.35 9.16
CA TRP A 285 -26.20 4.39 9.72
C TRP A 285 -26.85 3.01 9.69
N THR A 286 -27.53 2.65 10.77
CA THR A 286 -28.41 1.48 10.82
C THR A 286 -29.84 1.93 10.51
N LEU A 287 -30.39 1.38 9.43
CA LEU A 287 -31.76 1.58 8.99
C LEU A 287 -32.66 0.55 9.67
N THR A 288 -33.86 0.97 10.06
CA THR A 288 -34.84 0.12 10.74
C THR A 288 -36.25 0.35 10.20
N ALA A 289 -37.04 -0.73 10.15
CA ALA A 289 -38.48 -0.66 9.91
C ALA A 289 -39.18 -1.46 11.00
N THR A 290 -39.97 -0.78 11.84
CA THR A 290 -40.76 -1.40 12.91
C THR A 290 -42.19 -1.65 12.41
N GLY A 291 -42.61 -2.91 12.38
CA GLY A 291 -43.93 -3.34 11.92
C GLY A 291 -44.15 -4.82 12.21
N ALA A 292 -45.01 -5.49 11.44
CA ALA A 292 -45.33 -6.91 11.63
C ALA A 292 -44.11 -7.84 11.45
N THR A 293 -43.16 -7.46 10.59
CA THR A 293 -41.86 -8.13 10.43
C THR A 293 -40.74 -7.10 10.59
N PRO A 294 -40.22 -6.87 11.82
CA PRO A 294 -39.21 -5.86 12.07
C PRO A 294 -37.91 -6.11 11.28
N LEU A 295 -37.40 -5.06 10.63
CA LEU A 295 -36.14 -5.08 9.89
C LEU A 295 -35.10 -4.17 10.54
N SER A 296 -33.83 -4.57 10.48
CA SER A 296 -32.69 -3.77 10.93
C SER A 296 -31.42 -4.13 10.17
N GLY A 297 -30.67 -3.13 9.70
CA GLY A 297 -29.41 -3.34 8.98
C GLY A 297 -28.84 -2.08 8.35
N VAL A 298 -27.64 -2.18 7.80
CA VAL A 298 -27.06 -1.13 6.94
C VAL A 298 -27.53 -1.31 5.50
N THR A 299 -27.59 -0.22 4.72
CA THR A 299 -27.99 -0.27 3.30
C THR A 299 -27.20 -1.32 2.50
N GLY A 300 -27.86 -2.03 1.58
CA GLY A 300 -27.26 -3.12 0.80
C GLY A 300 -27.10 -4.46 1.55
N ASN A 301 -27.41 -4.52 2.85
CA ASN A 301 -27.49 -5.81 3.57
C ASN A 301 -28.79 -6.53 3.22
N VAL A 302 -28.75 -7.86 3.06
CA VAL A 302 -29.92 -8.72 2.79
C VAL A 302 -31.03 -8.59 3.85
N SER A 303 -30.71 -8.15 5.08
CA SER A 303 -31.72 -7.89 6.13
C SER A 303 -32.60 -6.65 5.89
N VAL A 304 -32.20 -5.77 4.96
CA VAL A 304 -32.94 -4.55 4.59
C VAL A 304 -33.00 -4.32 3.07
N THR A 305 -32.61 -5.30 2.25
CA THR A 305 -32.59 -5.21 0.78
C THR A 305 -33.48 -6.31 0.21
N ASN A 306 -34.62 -5.90 -0.38
CA ASN A 306 -35.72 -6.77 -0.76
C ASN A 306 -36.15 -7.72 0.37
N ALA A 307 -36.12 -7.24 1.61
CA ALA A 307 -36.41 -8.08 2.77
C ALA A 307 -37.90 -8.45 2.76
N VAL A 308 -38.19 -9.75 2.86
CA VAL A 308 -39.56 -10.26 2.87
C VAL A 308 -40.22 -9.88 4.19
N VAL A 309 -41.36 -9.22 4.11
CA VAL A 309 -42.13 -8.71 5.24
C VAL A 309 -43.60 -9.12 5.13
N LEU A 310 -44.31 -9.18 6.26
CA LEU A 310 -45.76 -9.31 6.27
C LEU A 310 -46.41 -7.95 5.90
N PRO A 311 -47.58 -7.95 5.23
CA PRO A 311 -48.37 -6.74 4.99
C PRO A 311 -48.71 -6.01 6.30
N GLY A 312 -48.82 -4.68 6.23
CA GLY A 312 -49.14 -3.82 7.37
C GLY A 312 -48.41 -2.48 7.35
N LEU A 313 -48.58 -1.72 8.45
CA LEU A 313 -47.91 -0.44 8.66
C LEU A 313 -46.49 -0.65 9.22
N TYR A 314 -45.52 0.01 8.59
CA TYR A 314 -44.13 0.08 9.03
C TYR A 314 -43.75 1.52 9.38
N THR A 315 -43.17 1.70 10.57
CA THR A 315 -42.52 2.96 10.98
C THR A 315 -41.04 2.87 10.67
N LEU A 316 -40.53 3.83 9.90
CA LEU A 316 -39.17 3.88 9.39
C LEU A 316 -38.32 4.81 10.26
N ALA A 317 -37.13 4.36 10.63
CA ALA A 317 -36.19 5.16 11.40
C ALA A 317 -34.74 4.75 11.10
N GLU A 318 -33.83 5.70 11.27
CA GLU A 318 -32.40 5.43 11.27
C GLU A 318 -31.77 5.74 12.64
N SER A 319 -30.61 5.13 12.89
CA SER A 319 -29.84 5.34 14.11
C SER A 319 -28.33 5.18 13.85
N GLY A 320 -27.52 5.71 14.76
CA GLY A 320 -26.08 5.82 14.55
C GLY A 320 -25.72 6.99 13.62
N GLY A 321 -24.65 6.84 12.84
CA GLY A 321 -24.05 7.90 12.06
C GLY A 321 -23.12 8.82 12.86
N PRO A 322 -22.18 9.51 12.20
CA PRO A 322 -21.39 10.58 12.83
C PRO A 322 -22.23 11.83 13.07
N ALA A 323 -21.79 12.66 14.03
CA ALA A 323 -22.35 13.99 14.26
C ALA A 323 -22.09 14.92 13.05
N GLY A 324 -22.83 16.03 12.99
CA GLY A 324 -22.68 17.03 11.91
C GLY A 324 -23.47 16.71 10.63
N TYR A 325 -24.48 15.83 10.70
CA TYR A 325 -25.36 15.49 9.58
C TYR A 325 -26.84 15.71 9.94
N THR A 326 -27.64 16.17 8.98
CA THR A 326 -29.10 16.28 9.11
C THR A 326 -29.78 15.22 8.24
N SER A 327 -30.76 14.49 8.79
CA SER A 327 -31.53 13.49 8.06
C SER A 327 -32.76 14.07 7.37
N SER A 328 -33.04 13.58 6.17
CA SER A 328 -34.31 13.83 5.47
C SER A 328 -35.46 13.04 6.11
N THR A 329 -36.69 13.38 5.74
CA THR A 329 -37.79 12.41 5.83
C THR A 329 -37.55 11.29 4.82
N TYR A 330 -37.97 10.05 5.11
CA TYR A 330 -37.91 8.96 4.13
C TYR A 330 -38.73 9.27 2.87
N SER A 331 -38.20 8.89 1.71
CA SER A 331 -38.86 8.96 0.40
C SER A 331 -39.08 7.54 -0.11
N CYS A 332 -40.33 7.07 -0.10
CA CYS A 332 -40.68 5.70 -0.46
C CYS A 332 -41.35 5.61 -1.83
N VAL A 333 -40.83 4.75 -2.70
CA VAL A 333 -41.47 4.33 -3.96
C VAL A 333 -42.06 2.95 -3.76
N LYS A 334 -43.39 2.82 -3.94
CA LYS A 334 -44.13 1.55 -3.92
C LYS A 334 -44.48 1.15 -5.37
N ASN A 335 -44.19 -0.09 -5.77
CA ASN A 335 -44.54 -0.71 -7.07
C ASN A 335 -44.17 0.15 -8.30
N GLY A 336 -43.04 0.86 -8.25
CA GLY A 336 -42.60 1.78 -9.31
C GLY A 336 -43.45 3.05 -9.48
N GLY A 337 -44.34 3.35 -8.53
CA GLY A 337 -45.17 4.56 -8.51
C GLY A 337 -44.41 5.83 -8.14
N GLY A 338 -45.15 6.92 -7.93
CA GLY A 338 -44.57 8.17 -7.44
C GLY A 338 -44.02 8.04 -6.02
N ALA A 339 -42.92 8.75 -5.73
CA ALA A 339 -42.33 8.76 -4.39
C ALA A 339 -43.24 9.48 -3.37
N VAL A 340 -43.45 8.84 -2.22
CA VAL A 340 -44.21 9.37 -1.08
C VAL A 340 -43.23 9.71 0.04
N VAL A 341 -43.23 10.97 0.48
CA VAL A 341 -42.35 11.46 1.56
C VAL A 341 -43.05 11.26 2.91
N SER A 342 -42.61 10.26 3.67
CA SER A 342 -43.13 9.95 5.01
C SER A 342 -42.21 8.98 5.75
N ASN A 343 -42.07 9.13 7.07
CA ASN A 343 -41.39 8.15 7.94
C ASN A 343 -42.28 6.93 8.29
N THR A 344 -43.40 6.73 7.59
CA THR A 344 -44.24 5.54 7.70
C THR A 344 -44.70 5.07 6.32
N ILE A 345 -44.71 3.76 6.10
CA ILE A 345 -45.27 3.15 4.89
C ILE A 345 -46.23 2.01 5.25
N THR A 346 -47.41 1.99 4.65
CA THR A 346 -48.31 0.83 4.68
C THR A 346 -48.04 -0.02 3.44
N LEU A 347 -47.78 -1.31 3.64
CA LEU A 347 -47.59 -2.30 2.60
C LEU A 347 -48.77 -3.26 2.54
N ASP A 348 -49.34 -3.42 1.36
CA ASP A 348 -50.38 -4.38 1.04
C ASP A 348 -49.73 -5.67 0.50
N ALA A 349 -50.50 -6.76 0.43
CA ALA A 349 -50.00 -8.05 -0.02
C ALA A 349 -49.49 -8.01 -1.48
N GLY A 350 -48.21 -8.29 -1.66
CA GLY A 350 -47.52 -8.27 -2.96
C GLY A 350 -46.81 -6.97 -3.31
N ASP A 351 -46.84 -5.97 -2.43
CA ASP A 351 -46.09 -4.73 -2.64
C ASP A 351 -44.57 -4.94 -2.63
N GLU A 352 -43.90 -4.22 -3.52
CA GLU A 352 -42.47 -3.94 -3.49
C GLU A 352 -42.28 -2.46 -3.18
N ALA A 353 -41.57 -2.15 -2.10
CA ALA A 353 -41.25 -0.77 -1.74
C ALA A 353 -39.76 -0.55 -1.50
N THR A 354 -39.23 0.53 -2.07
CA THR A 354 -37.89 1.06 -1.75
C THR A 354 -38.05 2.40 -1.05
N CYS A 355 -37.55 2.49 0.18
CA CYS A 355 -37.59 3.68 1.01
C CYS A 355 -36.18 4.22 1.23
N THR A 356 -35.88 5.35 0.59
CA THR A 356 -34.58 6.00 0.65
C THR A 356 -34.59 7.12 1.69
N ILE A 357 -33.57 7.18 2.54
CA ILE A 357 -33.29 8.33 3.43
C ILE A 357 -31.94 8.95 3.05
N THR A 358 -31.89 10.28 3.01
CA THR A 358 -30.67 11.04 2.72
C THR A 358 -30.20 11.74 3.97
N ASN A 359 -28.92 11.63 4.30
CA ASN A 359 -28.31 12.55 5.25
C ASN A 359 -27.33 13.48 4.55
N ASP A 360 -27.48 14.75 4.87
CA ASP A 360 -26.70 15.86 4.32
C ASP A 360 -25.74 16.35 5.41
N ASP A 361 -24.49 16.67 5.06
CA ASP A 361 -23.57 17.27 6.01
C ASP A 361 -23.98 18.73 6.32
N ILE A 362 -23.78 19.14 7.57
CA ILE A 362 -24.16 20.49 7.99
C ILE A 362 -23.02 21.43 7.64
N ALA A 363 -23.30 22.42 6.79
CA ALA A 363 -22.38 23.51 6.47
C ALA A 363 -21.80 24.16 7.73
N PRO A 364 -20.45 24.18 7.90
CA PRO A 364 -19.84 24.98 8.94
C PRO A 364 -19.97 26.48 8.68
N ALA A 365 -19.81 27.27 9.74
CA ALA A 365 -19.88 28.72 9.68
C ALA A 365 -18.55 29.37 10.14
N LEU A 366 -17.95 30.21 9.29
CA LEU A 366 -16.80 31.04 9.64
C LEU A 366 -17.14 32.53 9.48
N HIS A 367 -16.88 33.27 10.55
CA HIS A 367 -17.13 34.70 10.66
C HIS A 367 -15.81 35.43 10.93
N LEU A 368 -15.35 36.27 10.00
CA LEU A 368 -14.16 37.12 10.19
C LEU A 368 -14.59 38.53 10.63
N ARG A 369 -13.91 39.06 11.66
CA ARG A 369 -14.21 40.35 12.29
C ARG A 369 -12.95 41.20 12.43
N LYS A 370 -13.09 42.53 12.21
CA LYS A 370 -12.03 43.51 12.42
C LYS A 370 -12.39 44.52 13.50
N THR A 371 -11.51 44.64 14.49
CA THR A 371 -11.49 45.74 15.45
C THR A 371 -10.36 46.70 15.08
N VAL A 372 -10.57 48.00 15.30
CA VAL A 372 -9.54 49.03 15.12
C VAL A 372 -9.52 49.90 16.35
N ILE A 373 -8.32 50.17 16.85
CA ILE A 373 -8.04 51.14 17.90
C ILE A 373 -7.27 52.29 17.23
N ASN A 374 -7.63 53.51 17.60
CA ASN A 374 -7.11 54.77 17.07
C ASN A 374 -6.84 55.69 18.27
N ASP A 375 -5.91 55.32 19.16
CA ASP A 375 -5.59 56.09 20.38
C ASP A 375 -4.28 56.92 20.27
N ASN A 376 -3.58 56.83 19.14
CA ASN A 376 -2.36 57.54 18.77
C ASN A 376 -2.49 58.35 17.46
N ASP A 377 -3.54 59.16 17.33
CA ASP A 377 -3.86 60.04 16.17
C ASP A 377 -4.19 59.33 14.84
N GLY A 378 -4.47 58.03 14.88
CA GLY A 378 -4.96 57.23 13.76
C GLY A 378 -6.38 57.60 13.30
N ALA A 379 -6.68 57.34 12.02
CA ALA A 379 -7.96 57.63 11.38
C ALA A 379 -8.50 56.48 10.50
N ALA A 380 -7.95 55.26 10.62
CA ALA A 380 -8.38 54.14 9.79
C ALA A 380 -9.76 53.61 10.22
N LEU A 381 -10.59 53.28 9.23
CA LEU A 381 -11.86 52.59 9.44
C LEU A 381 -11.65 51.08 9.39
N ASN A 382 -12.41 50.29 10.15
CA ASN A 382 -12.30 48.82 10.16
C ASN A 382 -12.56 48.14 8.79
N THR A 383 -13.10 48.87 7.81
CA THR A 383 -13.22 48.45 6.41
C THR A 383 -11.98 48.73 5.55
N ALA A 384 -10.93 49.37 6.07
CA ALA A 384 -9.69 49.63 5.33
C ALA A 384 -8.84 48.36 5.07
N TRP A 385 -9.17 47.25 5.73
CA TRP A 385 -8.49 45.96 5.60
C TRP A 385 -9.35 44.95 4.84
N THR A 386 -8.71 44.14 4.00
CA THR A 386 -9.30 42.92 3.42
C THR A 386 -8.88 41.73 4.26
N LEU A 387 -9.84 41.15 4.97
CA LEU A 387 -9.69 39.90 5.72
C LEU A 387 -9.83 38.72 4.74
N THR A 388 -9.03 37.67 4.94
CA THR A 388 -9.11 36.44 4.16
C THR A 388 -9.02 35.20 5.04
N ALA A 389 -9.68 34.13 4.61
CA ALA A 389 -9.51 32.78 5.15
C ALA A 389 -9.29 31.82 3.97
N THR A 390 -8.11 31.22 3.90
CA THR A 390 -7.70 30.32 2.80
C THR A 390 -7.63 28.88 3.29
N GLY A 391 -8.47 28.00 2.74
CA GLY A 391 -8.51 26.58 3.07
C GLY A 391 -7.34 25.80 2.49
N THR A 392 -7.03 24.63 3.07
CA THR A 392 -5.92 23.76 2.65
C THR A 392 -6.31 22.70 1.60
N GLY A 393 -7.60 22.45 1.40
CA GLY A 393 -8.10 21.42 0.48
C GLY A 393 -7.98 21.76 -1.01
N GLY A 394 -8.29 20.78 -1.87
CA GLY A 394 -8.25 20.92 -3.33
C GLY A 394 -9.45 21.64 -3.96
N SER A 395 -10.47 22.01 -3.18
CA SER A 395 -11.62 22.82 -3.63
C SER A 395 -12.30 23.55 -2.45
N PRO A 396 -11.59 24.46 -1.76
CA PRO A 396 -12.08 25.15 -0.58
C PRO A 396 -12.86 26.41 -0.95
N THR A 397 -13.90 26.69 -0.18
CA THR A 397 -14.61 27.98 -0.22
C THR A 397 -13.86 29.02 0.59
N ASN A 398 -12.87 29.66 -0.01
CA ASN A 398 -12.11 30.73 0.65
C ASN A 398 -13.02 31.94 0.93
N LEU A 399 -12.80 32.61 2.07
CA LEU A 399 -13.45 33.89 2.37
C LEU A 399 -12.50 35.04 2.03
N THR A 400 -13.05 36.13 1.51
CA THR A 400 -12.33 37.39 1.30
C THR A 400 -13.31 38.56 1.36
N GLY A 401 -12.94 39.65 2.02
CA GLY A 401 -13.75 40.86 2.10
C GLY A 401 -13.38 41.78 3.27
N ASN A 402 -14.10 42.88 3.41
CA ASN A 402 -13.98 43.79 4.55
C ASN A 402 -14.93 43.34 5.67
N THR A 403 -14.65 43.70 6.93
CA THR A 403 -15.50 43.25 8.06
C THR A 403 -16.95 43.78 7.95
N PRO A 404 -17.97 42.99 8.35
CA PRO A 404 -17.94 41.56 8.65
C PRO A 404 -17.85 40.70 7.37
N VAL A 405 -17.05 39.64 7.41
CA VAL A 405 -17.04 38.59 6.37
C VAL A 405 -17.66 37.33 6.95
N ASP A 406 -18.67 36.77 6.29
CA ASP A 406 -19.42 35.60 6.76
C ASP A 406 -19.49 34.53 5.66
N SER A 407 -19.36 33.27 6.05
CA SER A 407 -19.47 32.14 5.12
C SER A 407 -20.92 31.86 4.69
N GLY A 408 -21.09 31.38 3.46
CA GLY A 408 -22.39 30.94 2.92
C GLY A 408 -22.68 29.46 3.17
N ALA A 409 -23.88 29.01 2.81
CA ALA A 409 -24.33 27.63 3.01
C ALA A 409 -23.52 26.55 2.25
N THR A 410 -22.72 26.92 1.25
CA THR A 410 -21.82 26.00 0.53
C THR A 410 -20.41 25.95 1.13
N PHE A 411 -20.19 26.58 2.29
CA PHE A 411 -18.90 26.59 2.95
C PHE A 411 -18.50 25.21 3.45
N LYS A 412 -17.20 24.92 3.52
CA LYS A 412 -16.69 23.57 3.77
C LYS A 412 -15.91 23.46 5.06
N ALA A 413 -15.94 22.27 5.66
CA ALA A 413 -15.00 21.91 6.72
C ALA A 413 -13.58 21.82 6.14
N ASP A 414 -12.67 22.62 6.67
CA ASP A 414 -11.26 22.68 6.27
C ASP A 414 -10.46 23.32 7.42
N THR A 415 -9.14 23.32 7.27
CA THR A 415 -8.22 24.15 8.02
C THR A 415 -7.96 25.44 7.25
N TYR A 416 -8.32 26.57 7.84
CA TYR A 416 -8.27 27.89 7.22
C TYR A 416 -7.12 28.72 7.77
N THR A 417 -6.20 29.11 6.89
CA THR A 417 -5.17 30.12 7.21
C THR A 417 -5.81 31.51 7.08
N LEU A 418 -5.85 32.23 8.20
CA LEU A 418 -6.37 33.58 8.33
C LEU A 418 -5.28 34.60 8.02
N SER A 419 -5.58 35.59 7.19
CA SER A 419 -4.68 36.74 6.99
C SER A 419 -5.45 38.01 6.71
N GLU A 420 -4.81 39.15 6.91
CA GLU A 420 -5.32 40.45 6.50
C GLU A 420 -4.34 41.15 5.56
N SER A 421 -4.87 41.95 4.65
CA SER A 421 -4.10 42.66 3.63
C SER A 421 -4.65 44.06 3.40
N GLY A 422 -3.83 44.93 2.80
CA GLY A 422 -4.16 46.36 2.62
C GLY A 422 -3.95 47.21 3.87
N VAL A 423 -3.13 46.76 4.83
CA VAL A 423 -2.86 47.46 6.10
C VAL A 423 -2.37 48.90 5.85
N PRO A 424 -3.09 49.94 6.33
CA PRO A 424 -2.60 51.31 6.30
C PRO A 424 -1.31 51.46 7.10
N SER A 425 -0.37 52.27 6.61
CA SER A 425 0.88 52.56 7.32
C SER A 425 0.60 53.20 8.69
N GLY A 426 1.25 52.70 9.74
CA GLY A 426 1.10 53.21 11.11
C GLY A 426 0.17 52.38 12.01
N TYR A 427 -0.11 51.12 11.67
CA TYR A 427 -0.91 50.20 12.50
C TYR A 427 -0.16 48.89 12.77
N THR A 428 -0.33 48.34 13.97
CA THR A 428 0.17 47.01 14.37
C THR A 428 -0.99 46.06 14.59
N ALA A 429 -0.90 44.87 13.97
CA ALA A 429 -1.91 43.83 14.07
C ALA A 429 -1.71 42.96 15.31
N SER A 430 -2.80 42.66 16.03
CA SER A 430 -2.82 41.62 17.04
C SER A 430 -2.70 40.23 16.40
N ALA A 431 -2.44 39.20 17.22
CA ALA A 431 -2.79 37.84 16.83
C ALA A 431 -4.30 37.75 16.56
N TRP A 432 -4.69 36.82 15.68
CA TRP A 432 -6.10 36.41 15.54
C TRP A 432 -6.59 35.77 16.84
N VAL A 433 -7.87 35.96 17.17
CA VAL A 433 -8.57 35.31 18.28
C VAL A 433 -9.90 34.76 17.79
N CYS A 434 -10.03 33.44 17.77
CA CYS A 434 -11.24 32.74 17.37
C CYS A 434 -12.04 32.26 18.59
N VAL A 435 -13.35 32.48 18.55
CA VAL A 435 -14.32 31.85 19.46
C VAL A 435 -15.08 30.79 18.67
N GLY A 436 -14.84 29.52 19.01
CA GLY A 436 -15.26 28.37 18.19
C GLY A 436 -14.18 27.93 17.20
N GLY A 437 -14.22 26.66 16.78
CA GLY A 437 -13.16 26.00 16.02
C GLY A 437 -11.89 25.73 16.83
N ALA A 438 -10.96 24.98 16.25
CA ALA A 438 -9.65 24.70 16.83
C ALA A 438 -8.59 25.64 16.23
N GLN A 439 -8.08 26.59 17.01
CA GLN A 439 -7.13 27.61 16.54
C GLN A 439 -5.69 27.32 16.97
N VAL A 440 -4.74 27.45 16.03
CA VAL A 440 -3.29 27.48 16.29
C VAL A 440 -2.66 28.65 15.53
N GLY A 441 -2.27 29.71 16.25
CA GLY A 441 -1.74 30.93 15.63
C GLY A 441 -2.77 31.58 14.69
N SER A 442 -2.37 31.88 13.45
CA SER A 442 -3.27 32.40 12.41
C SER A 442 -4.02 31.32 11.64
N VAL A 443 -4.11 30.09 12.14
CA VAL A 443 -4.80 28.97 11.49
C VAL A 443 -5.98 28.52 12.37
N VAL A 444 -7.14 28.29 11.77
CA VAL A 444 -8.33 27.75 12.45
C VAL A 444 -8.90 26.56 11.67
N THR A 445 -9.06 25.42 12.33
CA THR A 445 -9.75 24.25 11.79
C THR A 445 -11.20 24.26 12.27
N ILE A 446 -12.14 24.04 11.35
CA ILE A 446 -13.59 24.04 11.63
C ILE A 446 -14.18 22.77 11.04
N ALA A 447 -14.77 21.93 11.89
CA ALA A 447 -15.43 20.70 11.47
C ALA A 447 -16.87 20.97 10.97
N ILE A 448 -17.46 19.99 10.29
CA ILE A 448 -18.86 20.09 9.81
C ILE A 448 -19.82 20.43 10.97
N GLY A 449 -20.75 21.35 10.70
CA GLY A 449 -21.72 21.87 11.67
C GLY A 449 -21.16 22.77 12.78
N GLU A 450 -19.85 23.02 12.83
CA GLU A 450 -19.28 23.98 13.79
C GLU A 450 -19.42 25.44 13.31
N SER A 451 -19.37 26.38 14.26
CA SER A 451 -19.29 27.81 14.00
C SER A 451 -18.11 28.43 14.72
N ALA A 452 -17.34 29.28 14.02
CA ALA A 452 -16.22 30.03 14.57
C ALA A 452 -16.30 31.51 14.21
N THR A 453 -16.06 32.39 15.19
CA THR A 453 -15.88 33.83 14.97
C THR A 453 -14.46 34.24 15.29
N CYS A 454 -13.69 34.56 14.25
CA CYS A 454 -12.30 34.97 14.33
C CYS A 454 -12.17 36.48 14.21
N THR A 455 -11.58 37.11 15.22
CA THR A 455 -11.38 38.57 15.30
C THR A 455 -9.90 38.90 15.28
N ILE A 456 -9.54 39.96 14.57
CA ILE A 456 -8.20 40.57 14.62
C ILE A 456 -8.32 42.06 14.91
N THR A 457 -7.47 42.59 15.78
CA THR A 457 -7.42 44.01 16.14
C THR A 457 -6.23 44.66 15.43
N ASN A 458 -6.40 45.85 14.86
CA ASN A 458 -5.27 46.73 14.53
C ASN A 458 -5.28 47.91 15.49
N ASP A 459 -4.11 48.28 15.97
CA ASP A 459 -3.89 49.40 16.89
C ASP A 459 -2.93 50.39 16.24
N ASP A 460 -3.14 51.69 16.43
CA ASP A 460 -2.30 52.72 15.80
C ASP A 460 -0.99 52.94 16.56
N ILE A 461 0.10 53.16 15.82
CA ILE A 461 1.45 53.14 16.39
C ILE A 461 1.79 54.51 16.99
N SER A 462 1.89 54.56 18.32
CA SER A 462 2.40 55.72 19.06
C SER A 462 3.79 56.19 18.58
N PRO A 463 4.01 57.49 18.35
CA PRO A 463 5.30 57.99 17.88
C PRO A 463 6.37 58.02 18.98
N VAL A 464 7.29 57.05 18.97
CA VAL A 464 8.47 56.95 19.87
C VAL A 464 9.71 56.39 19.11
N PRO A 465 10.95 56.52 19.64
CA PRO A 465 12.17 56.50 18.82
C PRO A 465 12.68 55.12 18.37
N SER A 466 13.63 55.14 17.43
CA SER A 466 14.23 54.00 16.72
C SER A 466 14.68 52.81 17.58
N SER A 467 14.27 51.60 17.16
CA SER A 467 14.52 50.28 17.78
C SER A 467 15.74 49.50 17.25
N SER A 468 16.57 50.10 16.40
CA SER A 468 17.64 49.37 15.68
C SER A 468 18.79 48.89 16.57
N ALA A 469 19.26 47.69 16.31
CA ALA A 469 20.49 47.06 16.80
C ALA A 469 21.45 46.77 15.63
N THR A 470 22.67 46.31 15.92
CA THR A 470 23.72 46.06 14.92
C THR A 470 24.35 44.67 15.06
N LEU A 471 24.54 43.97 13.95
CA LEU A 471 25.39 42.78 13.84
C LEU A 471 26.65 43.13 13.05
N HIS A 472 27.81 42.77 13.57
CA HIS A 472 29.08 42.77 12.83
C HIS A 472 29.39 41.34 12.41
N ILE A 473 29.32 41.03 11.12
CA ILE A 473 29.50 39.66 10.62
C ILE A 473 30.82 39.52 9.89
N ILE A 474 31.72 38.70 10.42
CA ILE A 474 33.03 38.36 9.82
C ILE A 474 32.93 37.00 9.15
N LYS A 475 33.39 36.92 7.89
CA LYS A 475 33.67 35.65 7.22
C LYS A 475 35.17 35.42 7.27
N HIS A 476 35.58 34.35 7.94
CA HIS A 476 36.99 33.95 8.00
C HIS A 476 37.22 32.67 7.19
N VAL A 477 38.31 32.62 6.43
CA VAL A 477 38.71 31.44 5.68
C VAL A 477 40.15 31.06 6.02
N ILE A 478 40.30 29.87 6.57
CA ILE A 478 41.58 29.23 6.84
C ILE A 478 41.86 28.27 5.67
N ASN A 479 43.10 28.32 5.17
CA ASN A 479 43.59 27.52 4.05
C ASN A 479 44.93 26.87 4.45
N ASP A 480 44.95 26.10 5.54
CA ASP A 480 46.19 25.51 6.06
C ASP A 480 46.54 24.15 5.42
N ASN A 481 45.64 23.58 4.60
CA ASN A 481 45.80 22.28 3.93
C ASN A 481 45.92 22.36 2.40
N GLY A 482 46.16 23.54 1.84
CA GLY A 482 46.34 23.76 0.38
C GLY A 482 45.14 24.37 -0.33
N GLY A 483 44.15 24.83 0.43
CA GLY A 483 43.03 25.65 -0.01
C GLY A 483 43.45 26.97 -0.65
N THR A 484 42.51 27.53 -1.41
CA THR A 484 42.68 28.81 -2.12
C THR A 484 41.41 29.66 -2.09
N ALA A 485 40.40 29.27 -1.31
CA ALA A 485 39.17 30.04 -1.19
C ALA A 485 39.44 31.34 -0.43
N THR A 486 38.68 32.38 -0.77
CA THR A 486 38.67 33.67 -0.06
C THR A 486 37.30 33.88 0.54
N ALA A 487 37.16 34.74 1.56
CA ALA A 487 35.87 35.02 2.19
C ALA A 487 34.74 35.36 1.20
N GLY A 488 35.05 36.02 0.08
CA GLY A 488 34.07 36.35 -0.96
C GLY A 488 33.54 35.16 -1.77
N ALA A 489 34.10 33.95 -1.61
CA ALA A 489 33.59 32.72 -2.22
C ALA A 489 32.37 32.13 -1.48
N PHE A 490 32.05 32.67 -0.30
CA PHE A 490 30.99 32.19 0.59
C PHE A 490 29.89 33.24 0.69
N THR A 491 28.63 32.81 0.68
CA THR A 491 27.46 33.70 0.81
C THR A 491 26.88 33.60 2.20
N ILE A 492 26.73 34.75 2.85
CA ILE A 492 26.15 34.90 4.19
C ILE A 492 24.70 35.34 4.05
N ASN A 493 23.80 34.69 4.79
CA ASN A 493 22.38 35.01 4.89
C ASN A 493 21.99 35.32 6.34
N ILE A 494 21.18 36.36 6.54
CA ILE A 494 20.69 36.80 7.86
C ILE A 494 19.16 36.75 7.86
N ALA A 495 18.59 36.07 8.86
CA ALA A 495 17.18 36.18 9.20
C ALA A 495 17.01 37.02 10.48
N GLY A 496 16.02 37.92 10.48
CA GLY A 496 15.71 38.85 11.56
C GLY A 496 14.65 39.86 11.09
N THR A 497 14.23 40.77 11.97
CA THR A 497 13.25 41.82 11.63
C THR A 497 13.96 43.04 11.04
N ASN A 498 13.46 43.57 9.91
CA ASN A 498 13.96 44.80 9.26
C ASN A 498 15.49 44.85 9.03
N VAL A 499 16.06 43.72 8.62
CA VAL A 499 17.50 43.58 8.30
C VAL A 499 17.88 44.44 7.09
N SER A 500 18.83 45.36 7.26
CA SER A 500 19.24 46.30 6.21
C SER A 500 20.01 45.67 5.04
N ASN A 501 20.65 44.51 5.27
CA ASN A 501 21.29 43.72 4.24
C ASN A 501 21.18 42.21 4.55
N PRO A 502 20.10 41.53 4.10
CA PRO A 502 19.82 40.15 4.49
C PRO A 502 20.68 39.09 3.80
N SER A 503 21.45 39.43 2.76
CA SER A 503 22.36 38.49 2.09
C SER A 503 23.53 39.20 1.40
N PHE A 504 24.75 38.71 1.59
CA PHE A 504 25.97 39.28 0.99
C PHE A 504 27.11 38.26 0.89
N THR A 505 28.09 38.53 0.03
CA THR A 505 29.35 37.76 -0.05
C THR A 505 30.22 38.07 1.16
N GLY A 506 30.85 37.05 1.74
CA GLY A 506 31.66 37.17 2.94
C GLY A 506 32.87 38.12 2.83
N SER A 507 33.29 38.67 3.97
CA SER A 507 34.41 39.60 4.12
C SER A 507 35.24 39.27 5.37
N GLU A 508 36.57 39.17 5.21
CA GLU A 508 37.54 39.07 6.31
C GLU A 508 37.57 40.36 7.17
N ALA A 509 37.17 41.50 6.60
CA ALA A 509 37.09 42.78 7.32
C ALA A 509 35.77 42.97 8.07
N GLY A 510 34.85 42.00 7.96
CA GLY A 510 33.48 42.11 8.47
C GLY A 510 32.54 42.93 7.60
N VAL A 511 31.25 42.85 7.92
CA VAL A 511 30.15 43.66 7.37
C VAL A 511 29.20 44.01 8.52
N ASP A 512 28.91 45.30 8.70
CA ASP A 512 27.88 45.76 9.64
C ASP A 512 26.50 45.69 9.01
N VAL A 513 25.54 45.10 9.73
CA VAL A 513 24.14 45.00 9.33
C VAL A 513 23.25 45.42 10.49
N THR A 514 22.38 46.39 10.24
CA THR A 514 21.36 46.81 11.22
C THR A 514 20.08 46.00 11.06
N LEU A 515 19.39 45.76 12.17
CA LEU A 515 18.11 45.07 12.27
C LEU A 515 17.34 45.59 13.48
N ASP A 516 16.04 45.31 13.59
CA ASP A 516 15.30 45.59 14.82
C ASP A 516 15.65 44.60 15.94
N ALA A 517 15.55 45.07 17.18
CA ALA A 517 15.68 44.23 18.37
C ALA A 517 14.73 43.02 18.32
N GLY A 518 15.24 41.83 18.61
CA GLY A 518 14.51 40.57 18.48
C GLY A 518 15.42 39.37 18.24
N SER A 519 14.84 38.28 17.76
CA SER A 519 15.58 37.07 17.39
C SER A 519 16.25 37.22 16.02
N TYR A 520 17.47 36.70 15.87
CA TYR A 520 18.21 36.68 14.62
C TYR A 520 18.99 35.37 14.44
N THR A 521 19.29 35.03 13.19
CA THR A 521 20.22 33.95 12.83
C THR A 521 21.08 34.36 11.63
N VAL A 522 22.37 34.03 11.69
CA VAL A 522 23.33 34.19 10.59
C VAL A 522 23.69 32.80 10.09
N THR A 523 23.64 32.60 8.78
CA THR A 523 23.80 31.29 8.14
C THR A 523 24.65 31.38 6.87
N GLU A 524 25.29 30.28 6.52
CA GLU A 524 26.06 30.10 5.29
C GLU A 524 25.50 28.85 4.60
N PRO A 525 24.57 28.97 3.65
CA PRO A 525 23.78 27.83 3.17
C PRO A 525 24.51 26.96 2.13
N ILE A 526 25.67 27.41 1.63
CA ILE A 526 26.47 26.70 0.63
C ILE A 526 27.94 26.81 1.03
N VAL A 527 28.51 25.69 1.46
CA VAL A 527 29.94 25.52 1.72
C VAL A 527 30.56 24.80 0.50
N PRO A 528 31.60 25.35 -0.14
CA PRO A 528 32.36 24.64 -1.18
C PRO A 528 32.95 23.32 -0.66
N ALA A 529 32.97 22.30 -1.52
CA ALA A 529 33.53 20.99 -1.19
C ALA A 529 35.01 21.10 -0.76
N GLY A 530 35.39 20.32 0.26
CA GLY A 530 36.73 20.36 0.85
C GLY A 530 36.91 21.46 1.91
N TYR A 531 35.85 22.18 2.29
CA TYR A 531 35.85 23.11 3.41
C TYR A 531 34.81 22.69 4.46
N LEU A 532 35.10 23.05 5.71
CA LEU A 532 34.28 22.76 6.87
C LEU A 532 33.92 24.06 7.59
N GLN A 533 32.64 24.28 7.83
CA GLN A 533 32.13 25.46 8.53
C GLN A 533 32.14 25.31 10.07
N THR A 534 32.49 26.38 10.76
CA THR A 534 32.21 26.61 12.20
C THR A 534 31.70 28.04 12.41
N GLY A 535 31.09 28.33 13.56
CA GLY A 535 30.54 29.65 13.89
C GLY A 535 30.84 30.07 15.33
N SER A 536 30.93 31.37 15.59
CA SER A 536 30.96 31.91 16.95
C SER A 536 29.58 31.85 17.61
N GLY A 537 29.54 31.84 18.95
CA GLY A 537 28.30 31.69 19.72
C GLY A 537 27.25 32.79 19.48
N ASP A 538 27.65 33.96 18.97
CA ASP A 538 26.76 35.08 18.63
C ASP A 538 26.22 35.03 17.19
N CYS A 539 26.43 33.95 16.43
CA CYS A 539 25.83 33.79 15.10
C CYS A 539 24.33 33.43 15.13
N SER A 540 23.73 33.23 16.31
CA SER A 540 22.27 33.13 16.48
C SER A 540 21.85 33.52 17.89
N GLY A 541 20.64 34.03 18.06
CA GLY A 541 20.08 34.32 19.39
C GLY A 541 19.12 35.50 19.37
N THR A 542 19.08 36.26 20.47
CA THR A 542 18.39 37.55 20.55
C THR A 542 19.39 38.70 20.63
N ILE A 543 18.99 39.85 20.10
CA ILE A 543 19.70 41.13 20.21
C ILE A 543 18.75 42.23 20.67
N THR A 544 19.21 43.11 21.55
CA THR A 544 18.43 44.22 22.14
C THR A 544 18.71 45.55 21.43
N ALA A 545 17.81 46.54 21.55
CA ALA A 545 17.93 47.80 20.83
C ALA A 545 19.20 48.56 21.24
N GLY A 546 19.97 49.02 20.25
CA GLY A 546 21.28 49.66 20.47
C GLY A 546 22.43 48.72 20.85
N GLU A 547 22.20 47.40 20.93
CA GLU A 547 23.26 46.41 21.14
C GLU A 547 24.04 46.14 19.84
N THR A 548 25.33 45.83 19.96
CA THR A 548 26.16 45.33 18.86
C THR A 548 26.71 43.96 19.21
N LYS A 549 26.54 42.97 18.33
CA LYS A 549 27.10 41.62 18.46
C LYS A 549 28.00 41.24 17.28
N THR A 550 28.99 40.38 17.53
CA THR A 550 29.94 39.93 16.49
C THR A 550 29.79 38.44 16.19
N CYS A 551 29.27 38.13 15.00
CA CYS A 551 29.25 36.77 14.48
C CYS A 551 30.48 36.54 13.59
N THR A 552 31.25 35.49 13.85
CA THR A 552 32.31 35.03 12.95
C THR A 552 31.94 33.66 12.42
N ILE A 553 31.77 33.53 11.11
CA ILE A 553 31.63 32.22 10.46
C ILE A 553 32.97 31.88 9.81
N THR A 554 33.63 30.85 10.30
CA THR A 554 34.90 30.36 9.77
C THR A 554 34.65 29.18 8.83
N ASN A 555 35.35 29.09 7.71
CA ASN A 555 35.64 27.79 7.12
C ASN A 555 37.12 27.49 7.24
N ASN A 556 37.46 26.26 7.65
CA ASN A 556 38.79 25.73 7.40
C ASN A 556 38.73 24.76 6.22
N ASP A 557 39.81 24.68 5.43
CA ASP A 557 39.97 23.62 4.46
C ASP A 557 40.26 22.28 5.16
N ILE A 558 39.85 21.18 4.52
CA ILE A 558 39.96 19.85 5.12
C ILE A 558 41.17 19.13 4.52
N ALA A 559 42.13 18.75 5.36
CA ALA A 559 43.26 17.92 4.95
C ALA A 559 42.80 16.60 4.30
N PRO A 560 43.34 16.20 3.14
CA PRO A 560 43.11 14.87 2.61
C PRO A 560 43.67 13.78 3.54
N GLN A 561 42.91 12.70 3.66
CA GLN A 561 43.21 11.52 4.45
C GLN A 561 43.47 10.33 3.52
N LEU A 562 44.66 9.74 3.65
CA LEU A 562 45.04 8.53 2.94
C LEU A 562 45.23 7.38 3.93
N ILE A 563 44.53 6.28 3.68
CA ILE A 563 44.66 5.02 4.42
C ILE A 563 45.42 4.05 3.52
N VAL A 564 46.53 3.50 4.01
CA VAL A 564 47.18 2.36 3.34
C VAL A 564 46.72 1.11 4.06
N ASN A 565 45.97 0.25 3.37
CA ASN A 565 45.57 -1.05 3.88
C ASN A 565 46.49 -2.15 3.34
N LYS A 566 46.88 -3.08 4.21
CA LYS A 566 47.66 -4.26 3.85
C LYS A 566 46.80 -5.51 3.97
N VAL A 567 46.63 -6.21 2.86
CA VAL A 567 46.07 -7.56 2.82
C VAL A 567 47.21 -8.56 2.60
N VAL A 568 47.23 -9.63 3.40
CA VAL A 568 48.12 -10.77 3.21
C VAL A 568 47.27 -12.00 2.91
N VAL A 569 47.68 -12.72 1.88
CA VAL A 569 47.10 -14.01 1.49
C VAL A 569 48.23 -15.04 1.55
N ASN A 570 48.05 -16.06 2.40
CA ASN A 570 48.95 -17.21 2.49
C ASN A 570 48.25 -18.45 1.90
N ASP A 571 47.83 -18.39 0.62
CA ASP A 571 47.12 -19.49 -0.03
C ASP A 571 48.06 -20.65 -0.43
N SER A 572 49.36 -20.41 -0.49
CA SER A 572 50.38 -21.32 -1.01
C SER A 572 51.35 -21.88 0.04
N GLY A 573 51.04 -21.71 1.33
CA GLY A 573 51.72 -22.37 2.45
C GLY A 573 52.78 -21.53 3.19
N ALA A 574 52.90 -20.24 2.89
CA ALA A 574 53.62 -19.30 3.73
C ALA A 574 52.82 -18.92 5.00
N SER A 575 53.33 -17.98 5.80
CA SER A 575 52.73 -17.65 7.11
C SER A 575 53.07 -16.24 7.63
N LYS A 576 53.37 -15.28 6.75
CA LYS A 576 53.63 -13.90 7.18
C LYS A 576 52.35 -13.19 7.60
N VAL A 577 52.52 -12.24 8.50
CA VAL A 577 51.47 -11.34 8.99
C VAL A 577 51.64 -9.93 8.43
N ILE A 578 50.62 -9.09 8.58
CA ILE A 578 50.63 -7.69 8.09
C ILE A 578 51.88 -6.92 8.56
N ALA A 579 52.32 -7.15 9.81
CA ALA A 579 53.48 -6.47 10.41
C ALA A 579 54.84 -6.82 9.77
N ASP A 580 54.93 -7.89 8.97
CA ASP A 580 56.17 -8.27 8.27
C ASP A 580 56.46 -7.39 7.04
N PHE A 581 55.50 -6.56 6.62
CA PHE A 581 55.59 -5.71 5.42
C PHE A 581 55.56 -4.22 5.79
N SER A 582 56.71 -3.55 5.68
CA SER A 582 56.81 -2.10 5.89
C SER A 582 56.15 -1.32 4.75
N LEU A 583 55.18 -0.46 5.09
CA LEU A 583 54.38 0.35 4.17
C LEU A 583 54.84 1.81 4.17
N PHE A 584 54.70 2.52 3.06
CA PHE A 584 55.12 3.91 2.94
C PHE A 584 54.14 4.78 2.13
N ILE A 585 54.06 6.06 2.51
CA ILE A 585 53.54 7.16 1.68
C ILE A 585 54.71 8.12 1.42
N ASP A 586 55.07 8.35 0.16
CA ASP A 586 56.20 9.20 -0.27
C ASP A 586 57.55 8.86 0.40
N GLY A 587 57.72 7.58 0.79
CA GLY A 587 58.89 7.08 1.51
C GLY A 587 58.85 7.23 3.03
N PHE A 588 57.82 7.88 3.60
CA PHE A 588 57.58 7.91 5.04
C PHE A 588 56.80 6.67 5.48
N SER A 589 57.26 6.01 6.55
CA SER A 589 56.66 4.77 7.04
C SER A 589 55.27 5.00 7.64
N VAL A 590 54.31 4.14 7.31
CA VAL A 590 52.92 4.19 7.80
C VAL A 590 52.47 2.83 8.33
N THR A 591 51.41 2.82 9.16
CA THR A 591 50.83 1.59 9.72
C THR A 591 49.57 1.20 8.95
N SER A 592 49.38 -0.09 8.68
CA SER A 592 48.19 -0.60 7.97
C SER A 592 46.90 -0.17 8.68
N GLY A 593 45.94 0.35 7.91
CA GLY A 593 44.63 0.75 8.43
C GLY A 593 44.62 2.00 9.31
N VAL A 594 45.75 2.71 9.44
CA VAL A 594 45.83 3.97 10.19
C VAL A 594 45.78 5.15 9.21
N VAL A 595 44.90 6.11 9.48
CA VAL A 595 44.79 7.35 8.68
C VAL A 595 46.09 8.13 8.73
N SER A 596 46.59 8.52 7.55
CA SER A 596 47.65 9.52 7.40
C SER A 596 47.06 10.79 6.79
N THR A 597 47.25 11.93 7.45
CA THR A 597 46.96 13.25 6.89
C THR A 597 48.03 13.61 5.86
N THR A 598 47.61 14.04 4.68
CA THR A 598 48.49 14.35 3.54
C THR A 598 48.19 15.75 3.00
N THR A 599 48.93 16.19 2.00
CA THR A 599 48.66 17.45 1.28
C THR A 599 47.75 17.21 0.08
N VAL A 600 47.21 18.28 -0.51
CA VAL A 600 46.62 18.20 -1.86
C VAL A 600 47.72 17.94 -2.89
N GLY A 601 47.49 17.02 -3.84
CA GLY A 601 48.44 16.73 -4.91
C GLY A 601 48.63 15.24 -5.18
N SER A 602 49.77 14.91 -5.78
CA SER A 602 50.15 13.53 -6.12
C SER A 602 51.00 12.93 -5.01
N HIS A 603 50.63 11.73 -4.57
CA HIS A 603 51.33 10.92 -3.57
C HIS A 603 51.66 9.54 -4.15
N THR A 604 52.65 8.86 -3.59
CA THR A 604 53.04 7.49 -3.98
C THR A 604 52.98 6.55 -2.77
N VAL A 605 52.09 5.57 -2.84
CA VAL A 605 51.99 4.46 -1.88
C VAL A 605 52.92 3.33 -2.32
N SER A 606 53.67 2.75 -1.39
CA SER A 606 54.60 1.65 -1.69
C SER A 606 54.84 0.76 -0.46
N GLU A 607 55.54 -0.35 -0.66
CA GLU A 607 56.00 -1.22 0.42
C GLU A 607 57.44 -1.70 0.17
N THR A 608 58.04 -2.35 1.16
CA THR A 608 59.28 -3.12 0.96
C THR A 608 58.96 -4.44 0.25
N PRO A 609 59.50 -4.70 -0.96
CA PRO A 609 59.23 -5.94 -1.68
C PRO A 609 59.77 -7.17 -0.94
N ASP A 610 58.99 -8.25 -0.93
CA ASP A 610 59.40 -9.52 -0.32
C ASP A 610 59.53 -10.62 -1.37
N SER A 611 60.64 -11.36 -1.37
CA SER A 611 60.92 -12.38 -2.39
C SER A 611 60.04 -13.64 -2.29
N GLY A 612 59.28 -13.79 -1.20
CA GLY A 612 58.30 -14.88 -1.04
C GLY A 612 56.89 -14.54 -1.51
N TYR A 613 56.61 -13.29 -1.90
CA TYR A 613 55.24 -12.81 -2.18
C TYR A 613 55.18 -12.01 -3.49
N THR A 614 54.03 -12.07 -4.16
CA THR A 614 53.68 -11.15 -5.26
C THR A 614 52.84 -10.01 -4.69
N SER A 615 53.31 -8.78 -4.82
CA SER A 615 52.61 -7.57 -4.39
C SER A 615 51.74 -6.98 -5.51
N VAL A 616 50.52 -6.58 -5.19
CA VAL A 616 49.60 -5.85 -6.10
C VAL A 616 49.02 -4.65 -5.34
N ILE A 617 49.05 -3.47 -5.95
CA ILE A 617 48.44 -2.25 -5.40
C ILE A 617 47.11 -1.99 -6.13
N GLY A 618 46.06 -1.69 -5.36
CA GLY A 618 44.72 -1.34 -5.83
C GLY A 618 43.99 -0.39 -4.86
N GLY A 619 42.67 -0.49 -4.79
CA GLY A 619 41.82 0.50 -4.13
C GLY A 619 41.72 1.78 -4.96
N ASN A 620 41.93 2.93 -4.32
CA ASN A 620 41.94 4.22 -5.00
C ASN A 620 43.32 4.60 -5.61
N CYS A 621 44.36 3.78 -5.37
CA CYS A 621 45.67 3.94 -6.01
C CYS A 621 45.70 3.30 -7.41
N ALA A 622 46.52 3.86 -8.29
CA ALA A 622 46.95 3.17 -9.50
C ALA A 622 47.87 1.99 -9.17
N THR A 623 48.08 1.09 -10.13
CA THR A 623 48.88 -0.13 -9.96
C THR A 623 50.37 0.12 -9.74
N ASP A 624 50.86 1.34 -10.02
CA ASP A 624 52.21 1.80 -9.71
C ASP A 624 52.33 2.50 -8.33
N GLY A 625 51.22 2.53 -7.56
CA GLY A 625 51.14 3.19 -6.26
C GLY A 625 50.80 4.68 -6.31
N THR A 626 50.67 5.29 -7.50
CA THR A 626 50.35 6.72 -7.59
C THR A 626 48.88 7.01 -7.26
N ILE A 627 48.64 8.12 -6.56
CA ILE A 627 47.30 8.62 -6.23
C ILE A 627 47.28 10.14 -6.18
N THR A 628 46.20 10.75 -6.70
CA THR A 628 45.97 12.19 -6.58
C THR A 628 44.87 12.46 -5.54
N LEU A 629 45.15 13.35 -4.60
CA LEU A 629 44.27 13.74 -3.50
C LEU A 629 43.85 15.21 -3.64
N ALA A 630 42.55 15.46 -3.46
CA ALA A 630 41.93 16.78 -3.38
C ALA A 630 41.56 17.12 -1.92
N LEU A 631 41.16 18.37 -1.65
CA LEU A 631 40.72 18.79 -0.31
C LEU A 631 39.56 17.93 0.18
N GLY A 632 39.65 17.45 1.42
CA GLY A 632 38.66 16.58 2.05
C GLY A 632 38.50 15.20 1.42
N ASP A 633 39.39 14.77 0.52
CA ASP A 633 39.40 13.38 0.06
C ASP A 633 39.73 12.45 1.24
N ILE A 634 38.89 11.44 1.44
CA ILE A 634 39.24 10.24 2.22
C ILE A 634 39.35 9.12 1.20
N LYS A 635 40.54 8.53 1.08
CA LYS A 635 40.82 7.44 0.13
C LYS A 635 41.60 6.33 0.79
N THR A 636 41.42 5.12 0.28
CA THR A 636 42.14 3.92 0.71
C THR A 636 42.93 3.32 -0.46
N CYS A 637 44.18 2.92 -0.20
CA CYS A 637 45.01 2.17 -1.13
C CYS A 637 45.32 0.80 -0.53
N THR A 638 44.96 -0.25 -1.24
CA THR A 638 45.11 -1.62 -0.75
C THR A 638 46.34 -2.26 -1.40
N ILE A 639 47.35 -2.57 -0.59
CA ILE A 639 48.50 -3.38 -1.00
C ILE A 639 48.18 -4.83 -0.61
N THR A 640 48.15 -5.72 -1.60
CA THR A 640 47.89 -7.15 -1.43
C THR A 640 49.16 -7.93 -1.68
N ASN A 641 49.58 -8.78 -0.75
CA ASN A 641 50.66 -9.72 -0.97
C ASN A 641 50.14 -11.15 -0.88
N ASN A 642 50.12 -11.83 -2.03
CA ASN A 642 49.87 -13.27 -2.09
C ASN A 642 51.20 -14.03 -2.10
N ASP A 643 51.30 -15.13 -1.38
CA ASP A 643 52.52 -15.92 -1.36
C ASP A 643 52.77 -16.62 -2.70
N ILE A 644 54.05 -16.73 -3.07
CA ILE A 644 54.45 -17.33 -4.34
C ILE A 644 54.40 -18.84 -4.20
N ALA A 645 53.50 -19.47 -4.96
CA ALA A 645 53.37 -20.92 -5.04
C ALA A 645 54.72 -21.62 -5.27
N ILE A 646 55.15 -22.39 -4.27
CA ILE A 646 56.35 -23.22 -4.36
C ILE A 646 56.07 -24.32 -5.39
N ALA A 647 56.91 -24.40 -6.42
CA ALA A 647 56.78 -25.43 -7.45
C ALA A 647 56.76 -26.83 -6.80
N PRO A 648 55.78 -27.71 -7.13
CA PRO A 648 55.59 -28.94 -6.41
C PRO A 648 56.81 -29.86 -6.53
N SER A 649 57.41 -30.21 -5.39
CA SER A 649 58.30 -31.36 -5.32
C SER A 649 57.55 -32.59 -5.82
N SER A 650 58.17 -33.40 -6.68
CA SER A 650 57.53 -34.44 -7.50
C SER A 650 57.04 -35.71 -6.76
N SER A 651 56.60 -35.56 -5.51
CA SER A 651 56.16 -36.64 -4.64
C SER A 651 54.99 -36.21 -3.73
N GLY A 652 53.77 -36.60 -4.10
CA GLY A 652 52.58 -36.50 -3.24
C GLY A 652 51.41 -35.73 -3.85
N GLY A 653 50.50 -36.44 -4.51
CA GLY A 653 49.20 -35.87 -4.89
C GLY A 653 48.30 -35.75 -3.67
N SER A 654 48.31 -34.58 -3.02
CA SER A 654 47.33 -34.21 -2.00
C SER A 654 46.23 -33.36 -2.61
N SER A 655 44.99 -33.50 -2.15
CA SER A 655 43.86 -32.69 -2.59
C SER A 655 43.95 -31.31 -1.98
N TYR A 656 44.58 -30.36 -2.71
CA TYR A 656 44.59 -28.95 -2.32
C TYR A 656 43.17 -28.38 -2.41
N ILE A 657 42.62 -27.97 -1.27
CA ILE A 657 41.37 -27.21 -1.18
C ILE A 657 41.79 -25.75 -0.96
N PRO A 658 41.35 -24.79 -1.79
CA PRO A 658 41.70 -23.39 -1.57
C PRO A 658 41.14 -22.91 -0.23
N PRO A 659 41.90 -22.14 0.57
CA PRO A 659 41.41 -21.57 1.81
C PRO A 659 40.24 -20.62 1.52
N ALA A 660 39.10 -20.85 2.17
CA ALA A 660 37.97 -19.93 2.09
C ALA A 660 38.35 -18.59 2.75
N PRO A 661 38.27 -17.45 2.02
CA PRO A 661 38.65 -16.16 2.56
C PRO A 661 37.63 -15.67 3.60
N PRO A 662 38.08 -15.03 4.69
CA PRO A 662 37.19 -14.34 5.63
C PRO A 662 36.58 -13.08 4.99
N LEU A 663 35.41 -12.69 5.49
CA LEU A 663 34.77 -11.39 5.20
C LEU A 663 34.27 -10.81 6.53
N ILE A 664 34.65 -9.58 6.83
CA ILE A 664 34.20 -8.82 8.01
C ILE A 664 33.58 -7.50 7.56
N ASP A 665 32.81 -6.90 8.46
CA ASP A 665 31.99 -5.72 8.22
C ASP A 665 32.00 -4.85 9.48
N VAL A 666 32.31 -3.55 9.40
CA VAL A 666 32.28 -2.65 10.56
C VAL A 666 31.44 -1.40 10.31
N VAL A 667 30.43 -1.18 11.16
CA VAL A 667 29.63 0.05 11.17
C VAL A 667 30.03 0.93 12.35
N LYS A 668 30.35 2.21 12.11
CA LYS A 668 30.71 3.19 13.15
C LYS A 668 29.66 4.28 13.30
N VAL A 669 29.11 4.46 14.51
CA VAL A 669 28.10 5.48 14.81
C VAL A 669 28.48 6.30 16.06
N PRO A 670 28.68 7.63 15.96
CA PRO A 670 28.82 8.51 17.12
C PRO A 670 27.48 8.90 17.73
N SER A 671 27.48 9.11 19.04
CA SER A 671 26.37 9.70 19.80
C SER A 671 26.90 10.69 20.84
N PRO A 672 26.50 11.98 20.79
CA PRO A 672 25.69 12.62 19.75
C PRO A 672 26.45 12.75 18.41
N LEU A 673 25.71 12.96 17.31
CA LEU A 673 26.26 13.21 15.96
C LEU A 673 26.86 14.62 15.81
N SER A 674 26.42 15.58 16.63
CA SER A 674 26.90 16.96 16.61
C SER A 674 26.86 17.60 18.00
N LEU A 675 27.74 18.56 18.24
CA LEU A 675 27.92 19.29 19.49
C LEU A 675 27.72 20.80 19.25
N PRO A 676 26.47 21.28 19.10
CA PRO A 676 26.19 22.67 18.71
C PRO A 676 26.68 23.71 19.72
N ASN A 677 26.77 23.35 21.00
CA ASN A 677 27.14 24.26 22.09
C ASN A 677 28.67 24.32 22.35
N GLY A 678 29.49 23.84 21.41
CA GLY A 678 30.94 23.75 21.55
C GLY A 678 31.43 22.40 22.09
N PRO A 679 32.66 22.33 22.64
CA PRO A 679 33.31 21.08 23.07
C PRO A 679 32.45 20.17 23.95
N GLY A 680 32.56 18.85 23.75
CA GLY A 680 31.76 17.87 24.49
C GLY A 680 32.19 16.43 24.31
N THR A 681 31.63 15.53 25.12
CA THR A 681 31.93 14.09 25.06
C THR A 681 31.06 13.39 24.01
N VAL A 682 31.69 12.59 23.15
CA VAL A 682 31.02 11.69 22.21
C VAL A 682 31.35 10.25 22.55
N LYS A 683 30.32 9.39 22.52
CA LYS A 683 30.47 7.94 22.54
C LYS A 683 30.40 7.40 21.11
N TYR A 684 31.43 6.71 20.66
CA TYR A 684 31.40 5.92 19.45
C TYR A 684 30.94 4.49 19.76
N THR A 685 30.06 3.96 18.91
CA THR A 685 29.67 2.55 18.89
C THR A 685 30.16 1.93 17.59
N TYR A 686 30.72 0.73 17.68
CA TYR A 686 31.22 -0.05 16.56
C TYR A 686 30.47 -1.38 16.53
N THR A 687 29.86 -1.70 15.41
CA THR A 687 29.18 -2.98 15.17
C THR A 687 30.02 -3.74 14.17
N LEU A 688 30.71 -4.81 14.61
CA LEU A 688 31.57 -5.65 13.80
C LEU A 688 30.85 -6.98 13.52
N SER A 689 30.67 -7.36 12.25
CA SER A 689 29.90 -8.54 11.84
C SER A 689 30.72 -9.48 10.96
N ASN A 690 30.52 -10.80 11.07
CA ASN A 690 31.04 -11.77 10.10
C ASN A 690 30.01 -11.99 8.99
N ILE A 691 30.27 -11.40 7.83
CA ILE A 691 29.43 -11.54 6.62
C ILE A 691 29.93 -12.64 5.67
N GLY A 692 30.88 -13.47 6.13
CA GLY A 692 31.53 -14.54 5.38
C GLY A 692 31.00 -15.93 5.69
N THR A 693 31.81 -16.95 5.41
CA THR A 693 31.46 -18.37 5.59
C THR A 693 32.42 -19.12 6.53
N VAL A 694 33.33 -18.41 7.19
CA VAL A 694 34.33 -18.96 8.12
C VAL A 694 34.49 -18.05 9.35
N PRO A 695 34.65 -18.61 10.57
CA PRO A 695 34.96 -17.81 11.76
C PRO A 695 36.26 -17.02 11.63
N VAL A 696 36.29 -15.81 12.17
CA VAL A 696 37.44 -14.89 12.06
C VAL A 696 38.09 -14.69 13.42
N SER A 697 39.41 -14.94 13.50
CA SER A 697 40.24 -14.82 14.70
C SER A 697 41.12 -13.56 14.64
N ASP A 698 41.86 -13.29 15.71
CA ASP A 698 42.88 -12.22 15.79
C ASP A 698 42.35 -10.82 15.37
N ILE A 699 41.10 -10.54 15.78
CA ILE A 699 40.42 -9.27 15.52
C ILE A 699 41.19 -8.11 16.17
N THR A 700 41.57 -7.13 15.37
CA THR A 700 42.18 -5.87 15.81
C THR A 700 41.46 -4.67 15.21
N MET A 701 41.42 -3.59 15.97
CA MET A 701 40.68 -2.37 15.68
C MET A 701 41.66 -1.20 15.77
N VAL A 702 42.04 -0.63 14.63
CA VAL A 702 43.15 0.34 14.51
C VAL A 702 42.72 1.63 13.80
N GLY A 703 43.53 2.69 13.91
CA GLY A 703 43.28 3.99 13.26
C GLY A 703 42.34 4.93 14.00
N ASP A 704 41.61 4.43 15.01
CA ASP A 704 40.68 5.22 15.81
C ASP A 704 41.40 6.17 16.77
N THR A 705 40.94 7.42 16.87
CA THR A 705 41.49 8.39 17.83
C THR A 705 40.86 8.25 19.22
N CYS A 706 39.72 7.55 19.32
CA CYS A 706 39.09 7.21 20.58
C CYS A 706 39.73 5.95 21.16
N SER A 707 40.27 6.07 22.37
CA SER A 707 40.88 4.96 23.11
C SER A 707 40.54 5.03 24.62
N PRO A 708 40.31 3.89 25.31
CA PRO A 708 40.33 2.51 24.79
C PRO A 708 39.00 2.12 24.11
N ILE A 709 39.11 1.25 23.09
CA ILE A 709 37.96 0.53 22.51
C ILE A 709 37.68 -0.69 23.38
N VAL A 710 36.43 -0.85 23.83
CA VAL A 710 36.01 -1.91 24.76
C VAL A 710 34.88 -2.74 24.14
N LEU A 711 35.05 -4.07 24.08
CA LEU A 711 33.99 -5.01 23.70
C LEU A 711 32.89 -5.00 24.78
N ILE A 712 31.63 -4.84 24.37
CA ILE A 712 30.46 -4.76 25.25
C ILE A 712 29.62 -6.04 25.18
N SER A 713 29.48 -6.63 23.99
CA SER A 713 28.69 -7.85 23.74
C SER A 713 29.04 -8.43 22.38
N GLY A 714 28.78 -9.72 22.17
CA GLY A 714 28.90 -10.38 20.86
C GLY A 714 29.41 -11.80 20.98
N ASP A 715 30.65 -11.91 21.47
CA ASP A 715 31.36 -13.16 21.80
C ASP A 715 30.58 -13.98 22.85
N THR A 716 29.61 -14.75 22.39
CA THR A 716 28.62 -15.41 23.25
C THR A 716 29.13 -16.75 23.77
N ASN A 717 30.07 -17.36 23.05
CA ASN A 717 30.74 -18.60 23.41
C ASN A 717 32.05 -18.36 24.22
N SER A 718 32.55 -17.11 24.26
CA SER A 718 33.81 -16.69 24.91
C SER A 718 35.06 -17.36 24.33
N ASP A 719 35.07 -17.65 23.03
CA ASP A 719 36.20 -18.26 22.31
C ASP A 719 37.12 -17.25 21.60
N ALA A 720 36.74 -15.96 21.63
CA ALA A 720 37.41 -14.84 21.00
C ALA A 720 37.51 -14.93 19.45
N ARG A 721 36.56 -15.59 18.79
CA ARG A 721 36.36 -15.56 17.34
C ARG A 721 35.03 -14.92 17.00
N LEU A 722 35.05 -14.09 15.96
CA LEU A 722 33.83 -13.61 15.33
C LEU A 722 33.28 -14.75 14.45
N ASP A 723 32.43 -15.60 15.05
CA ASP A 723 31.79 -16.73 14.38
C ASP A 723 30.87 -16.27 13.23
N VAL A 724 30.47 -17.19 12.35
CA VAL A 724 29.55 -16.87 11.24
C VAL A 724 28.21 -16.40 11.80
N ASP A 725 27.66 -15.32 11.23
CA ASP A 725 26.47 -14.61 11.71
C ASP A 725 26.60 -13.96 13.12
N GLU A 726 27.78 -13.96 13.77
CA GLU A 726 28.00 -13.17 14.98
C GLU A 726 28.17 -11.66 14.70
N ILE A 727 27.74 -10.87 15.69
CA ILE A 727 27.85 -9.41 15.70
C ILE A 727 28.44 -8.97 17.04
N TRP A 728 29.63 -8.37 17.00
CA TRP A 728 30.32 -7.81 18.16
C TRP A 728 30.11 -6.30 18.25
N VAL A 729 29.72 -5.83 19.44
CA VAL A 729 29.51 -4.41 19.72
C VAL A 729 30.63 -3.92 20.61
N HIS A 730 31.45 -3.01 20.08
CA HIS A 730 32.46 -2.28 20.85
C HIS A 730 32.03 -0.83 21.09
N THR A 731 32.56 -0.19 22.12
CA THR A 731 32.38 1.26 22.34
C THR A 731 33.63 1.94 22.86
N CYS A 732 33.71 3.25 22.65
CA CYS A 732 34.69 4.15 23.25
C CYS A 732 34.06 5.53 23.47
N SER A 733 34.58 6.33 24.41
CA SER A 733 34.14 7.72 24.62
C SER A 733 35.34 8.68 24.70
N ILE A 734 35.25 9.82 24.01
CA ILE A 734 36.29 10.86 23.94
C ILE A 734 35.67 12.25 24.01
N ALA A 735 36.40 13.22 24.56
CA ALA A 735 36.04 14.64 24.50
C ALA A 735 36.55 15.26 23.19
N ILE A 736 35.63 15.79 22.39
CA ILE A 736 35.90 16.40 21.09
C ILE A 736 35.77 17.93 21.26
N ALA A 737 36.85 18.65 20.95
CA ALA A 737 36.92 20.11 21.10
C ALA A 737 36.63 20.88 19.80
N GLU A 738 36.97 20.29 18.66
CA GLU A 738 36.76 20.82 17.32
C GLU A 738 36.19 19.69 16.45
N THR A 739 35.51 20.04 15.36
CA THR A 739 34.94 19.05 14.44
C THR A 739 35.98 18.02 14.01
N HIS A 740 35.63 16.75 14.11
CA HIS A 740 36.59 15.66 13.93
C HIS A 740 36.00 14.53 13.09
N THR A 741 36.73 14.09 12.08
CA THR A 741 36.43 12.85 11.33
C THR A 741 37.27 11.73 11.91
N ASN A 742 36.58 10.75 12.49
CA ASN A 742 37.23 9.62 13.12
C ASN A 742 37.01 8.36 12.29
N THR A 743 38.09 7.73 11.87
CA THR A 743 38.12 6.49 11.09
C THR A 743 38.49 5.30 11.96
N ILE A 744 37.97 4.13 11.64
CA ILE A 744 38.33 2.84 12.22
C ILE A 744 38.62 1.85 11.09
N THR A 745 39.64 1.03 11.27
CA THR A 745 39.90 -0.13 10.43
C THR A 745 39.83 -1.39 11.29
N ALA A 746 38.89 -2.28 10.95
CA ALA A 746 38.81 -3.62 11.50
C ALA A 746 39.71 -4.55 10.68
N ILE A 747 40.48 -5.40 11.34
CA ILE A 747 41.36 -6.40 10.71
C ILE A 747 41.15 -7.74 11.41
N GLY A 748 41.00 -8.83 10.67
CA GLY A 748 40.85 -10.18 11.22
C GLY A 748 41.48 -11.25 10.32
N TRP A 749 41.64 -12.47 10.85
CA TRP A 749 42.33 -13.56 10.18
C TRP A 749 41.51 -14.86 10.14
N ALA A 750 41.49 -15.52 8.99
CA ALA A 750 41.02 -16.91 8.86
C ALA A 750 41.79 -17.60 7.73
N ASN A 751 42.10 -18.89 7.90
CA ASN A 751 42.73 -19.74 6.87
C ASN A 751 44.01 -19.15 6.22
N GLY A 752 44.79 -18.37 6.98
CA GLY A 752 46.02 -17.72 6.48
C GLY A 752 45.79 -16.43 5.68
N ILE A 753 44.54 -15.96 5.57
CA ILE A 753 44.13 -14.76 4.85
C ILE A 753 43.65 -13.70 5.84
N SER A 754 44.08 -12.45 5.66
CA SER A 754 43.55 -11.30 6.40
C SER A 754 42.31 -10.72 5.71
N ALA A 755 41.24 -10.46 6.47
CA ALA A 755 40.14 -9.57 6.07
C ALA A 755 40.33 -8.17 6.66
N THR A 756 39.77 -7.16 6.00
CA THR A 756 39.77 -5.76 6.46
C THR A 756 38.46 -5.09 6.09
N ASP A 757 37.94 -4.25 6.98
CA ASP A 757 36.85 -3.33 6.66
C ASP A 757 37.09 -1.95 7.30
N ILE A 758 36.63 -0.86 6.67
CA ILE A 758 37.01 0.52 7.03
C ILE A 758 35.79 1.44 7.07
N ALA A 759 35.43 1.89 8.27
CA ALA A 759 34.36 2.88 8.48
C ALA A 759 34.89 4.20 9.04
N ASN A 760 34.22 5.30 8.71
CA ASN A 760 34.52 6.62 9.27
C ASN A 760 33.24 7.39 9.61
N ALA A 761 33.36 8.29 10.59
CA ALA A 761 32.25 9.14 11.00
C ALA A 761 32.75 10.51 11.47
N THR A 762 32.15 11.58 10.97
CA THR A 762 32.41 12.95 11.39
C THR A 762 31.48 13.37 12.53
N VAL A 763 32.00 14.12 13.51
CA VAL A 763 31.22 14.84 14.51
C VAL A 763 31.46 16.33 14.33
N ILE A 764 30.40 17.11 14.12
CA ILE A 764 30.47 18.57 13.97
C ILE A 764 30.43 19.26 15.35
N VAL A 765 31.26 20.27 15.57
CA VAL A 765 31.29 21.09 16.81
C VAL A 765 30.99 22.56 16.50
N GLY A 766 30.21 23.20 17.38
CA GLY A 766 29.97 24.65 17.38
C GLY A 766 28.85 25.15 16.44
N ILE A 767 28.23 24.27 15.65
CA ILE A 767 27.04 24.58 14.84
C ILE A 767 26.01 23.43 14.89
N PRO A 768 24.70 23.71 14.78
CA PRO A 768 23.63 22.71 14.83
C PRO A 768 23.43 21.99 13.49
N VAL A 769 24.51 21.48 12.90
CA VAL A 769 24.49 20.70 11.65
C VAL A 769 24.67 19.22 11.97
N VAL A 770 23.76 18.39 11.47
CA VAL A 770 23.85 16.93 11.62
C VAL A 770 24.67 16.33 10.46
N PRO A 771 25.81 15.67 10.72
CA PRO A 771 26.60 15.03 9.67
C PRO A 771 25.91 13.78 9.10
N PRO A 772 26.10 13.48 7.79
CA PRO A 772 25.71 12.21 7.20
C PRO A 772 26.56 11.05 7.71
N LEU A 773 25.98 9.85 7.69
CA LEU A 773 26.72 8.58 7.75
C LEU A 773 26.27 7.72 6.56
N ILE A 774 27.19 6.97 5.98
CA ILE A 774 26.91 5.99 4.92
C ILE A 774 27.64 4.70 5.26
N HIS A 775 27.13 3.57 4.80
CA HIS A 775 27.77 2.28 5.00
C HIS A 775 27.60 1.39 3.75
N VAL A 776 28.58 0.55 3.41
CA VAL A 776 28.52 -0.43 2.33
C VAL A 776 29.04 -1.82 2.75
N THR A 777 28.22 -2.86 2.54
CA THR A 777 28.70 -4.26 2.53
C THR A 777 29.06 -4.67 1.11
N LYS A 778 30.04 -5.59 0.97
CA LYS A 778 30.44 -6.19 -0.31
C LYS A 778 30.53 -7.71 -0.18
N VAL A 779 29.85 -8.44 -1.05
CA VAL A 779 29.88 -9.92 -1.07
C VAL A 779 30.13 -10.43 -2.50
N PRO A 780 31.25 -11.13 -2.76
CA PRO A 780 31.49 -11.81 -4.03
C PRO A 780 30.71 -13.13 -4.11
N ASN A 781 30.37 -13.56 -5.32
CA ASN A 781 29.89 -14.90 -5.60
C ASN A 781 30.45 -15.41 -6.95
N PRO A 782 31.23 -16.51 -6.98
CA PRO A 782 31.73 -17.29 -5.84
C PRO A 782 32.91 -16.60 -5.11
N LEU A 783 33.18 -17.01 -3.86
CA LEU A 783 34.38 -16.60 -3.09
C LEU A 783 35.66 -17.34 -3.53
N LEU A 784 35.49 -18.49 -4.21
CA LEU A 784 36.55 -19.43 -4.56
C LEU A 784 36.45 -19.81 -6.04
N LEU A 785 37.58 -19.81 -6.73
CA LEU A 785 37.69 -20.17 -8.14
C LEU A 785 38.73 -21.26 -8.38
N SER A 786 38.42 -22.16 -9.31
CA SER A 786 39.34 -23.20 -9.79
C SER A 786 40.47 -22.62 -10.65
N VAL A 787 41.48 -23.44 -10.93
CA VAL A 787 42.65 -23.07 -11.73
C VAL A 787 42.26 -22.52 -13.10
N GLY A 788 42.87 -21.39 -13.48
CA GLY A 788 42.50 -20.63 -14.67
C GLY A 788 41.42 -19.56 -14.42
N GLY A 789 40.78 -19.55 -13.25
CA GLY A 789 39.87 -18.50 -12.81
C GLY A 789 38.45 -18.63 -13.37
N GLY A 790 37.71 -17.52 -13.35
CA GLY A 790 36.30 -17.50 -13.75
C GLY A 790 35.58 -16.19 -13.45
N ALA A 791 34.27 -16.18 -13.72
CA ALA A 791 33.41 -15.03 -13.47
C ALA A 791 33.06 -14.91 -11.98
N VAL A 792 33.12 -13.69 -11.45
CA VAL A 792 32.65 -13.32 -10.11
C VAL A 792 31.66 -12.17 -10.24
N THR A 793 30.52 -12.32 -9.59
CA THR A 793 29.55 -11.24 -9.40
C THR A 793 29.72 -10.67 -7.99
N TYR A 794 29.97 -9.38 -7.88
CA TYR A 794 29.95 -8.67 -6.60
C TYR A 794 28.57 -8.08 -6.37
N THR A 795 28.01 -8.34 -5.19
CA THR A 795 26.81 -7.66 -4.68
C THR A 795 27.24 -6.69 -3.60
N ASN A 796 26.99 -5.40 -3.81
CA ASN A 796 27.23 -4.36 -2.81
C ASN A 796 25.87 -3.88 -2.28
N LYS A 797 25.71 -3.72 -0.96
CA LYS A 797 24.52 -3.10 -0.36
C LYS A 797 24.92 -1.85 0.40
N VAL A 798 24.33 -0.72 0.05
CA VAL A 798 24.58 0.58 0.67
C VAL A 798 23.41 0.91 1.61
N THR A 799 23.72 1.36 2.82
CA THR A 799 22.74 1.75 3.86
C THR A 799 23.12 3.09 4.51
N ASN A 800 22.15 3.69 5.21
CA ASN A 800 22.32 4.94 5.94
C ASN A 800 22.14 4.69 7.45
N PRO A 801 23.23 4.49 8.21
CA PRO A 801 23.17 4.31 9.67
C PRO A 801 23.01 5.64 10.43
N GLY A 802 22.82 6.76 9.73
CA GLY A 802 22.59 8.08 10.30
C GLY A 802 21.11 8.38 10.55
N ILE A 803 20.80 9.68 10.64
CA ILE A 803 19.42 10.19 10.84
C ILE A 803 18.99 11.21 9.76
N VAL A 804 19.80 11.41 8.72
CA VAL A 804 19.56 12.36 7.63
C VAL A 804 19.63 11.64 6.28
N PRO A 805 18.63 11.79 5.38
CA PRO A 805 18.68 11.15 4.06
C PRO A 805 19.86 11.64 3.21
N LEU A 806 20.51 10.72 2.48
CA LEU A 806 21.68 11.06 1.66
C LEU A 806 21.30 11.30 0.20
N SER A 807 21.68 12.43 -0.35
CA SER A 807 21.66 12.69 -1.80
C SER A 807 23.00 12.32 -2.44
N ASN A 808 23.08 12.38 -3.78
CA ASN A 808 24.31 12.19 -4.55
C ASN A 808 25.08 10.88 -4.25
N VAL A 809 24.36 9.80 -3.90
CA VAL A 809 24.96 8.50 -3.60
C VAL A 809 25.68 7.94 -4.83
N ARG A 810 26.99 7.74 -4.70
CA ARG A 810 27.90 7.28 -5.76
C ARG A 810 28.73 6.12 -5.25
N LEU A 811 28.93 5.13 -6.10
CA LEU A 811 29.70 3.93 -5.80
C LEU A 811 30.69 3.66 -6.94
N THR A 812 31.95 3.42 -6.58
CA THR A 812 33.04 3.05 -7.49
C THR A 812 33.74 1.80 -6.98
N ASP A 813 34.24 0.97 -7.89
CA ASP A 813 34.86 -0.33 -7.61
C ASP A 813 36.13 -0.44 -8.46
N ASP A 814 37.23 -0.90 -7.86
CA ASP A 814 38.57 -0.86 -8.45
C ASP A 814 38.83 -1.95 -9.50
N MET A 815 38.20 -3.12 -9.36
CA MET A 815 38.42 -4.30 -10.22
C MET A 815 37.20 -4.65 -11.10
N CYS A 816 36.09 -3.93 -10.97
CA CYS A 816 34.81 -4.34 -11.54
C CYS A 816 33.91 -3.15 -11.95
N GLY A 817 33.83 -2.88 -13.26
CA GLY A 817 33.02 -1.78 -13.80
C GLY A 817 32.38 -2.09 -15.16
N PRO A 818 31.22 -1.49 -15.49
CA PRO A 818 30.45 -0.54 -14.68
C PRO A 818 29.69 -1.23 -13.54
N VAL A 819 29.53 -0.51 -12.42
CA VAL A 819 28.64 -0.95 -11.33
C VAL A 819 27.21 -0.49 -11.62
N ASN A 820 26.25 -1.41 -11.52
CA ASN A 820 24.86 -1.21 -11.91
C ASN A 820 23.98 -1.17 -10.67
N TYR A 821 23.18 -0.10 -10.54
CA TYR A 821 22.11 -0.03 -9.54
C TYR A 821 20.98 -0.99 -9.88
N ILE A 822 20.46 -1.70 -8.87
CA ILE A 822 19.43 -2.74 -9.03
C ILE A 822 18.10 -2.34 -8.36
N SER A 823 18.14 -1.89 -7.11
CA SER A 823 16.94 -1.59 -6.30
C SER A 823 17.31 -0.91 -4.98
N GLY A 824 16.37 -0.22 -4.31
CA GLY A 824 16.54 0.25 -2.93
C GLY A 824 15.73 1.51 -2.61
N ASP A 825 15.76 2.47 -3.53
CA ASP A 825 14.92 3.67 -3.56
C ASP A 825 13.44 3.26 -3.66
N THR A 826 12.78 3.24 -2.51
CA THR A 826 11.44 2.70 -2.28
C THR A 826 10.38 3.78 -2.41
N ASN A 827 10.74 5.04 -2.13
CA ASN A 827 9.86 6.21 -2.27
C ASN A 827 10.00 6.90 -3.64
N SER A 828 11.03 6.56 -4.44
CA SER A 828 11.41 7.15 -5.73
C SER A 828 11.84 8.63 -5.67
N ASP A 829 12.45 9.06 -4.57
CA ASP A 829 12.95 10.42 -4.36
C ASP A 829 14.46 10.61 -4.67
N SER A 830 15.15 9.51 -5.00
CA SER A 830 16.59 9.47 -5.29
C SER A 830 17.51 9.88 -4.13
N LYS A 831 17.07 9.70 -2.87
CA LYS A 831 17.91 9.76 -1.68
C LYS A 831 17.92 8.42 -0.93
N LEU A 832 19.05 8.10 -0.31
CA LEU A 832 19.14 6.94 0.57
C LEU A 832 18.59 7.30 1.96
N ASP A 833 17.33 6.95 2.18
CA ASP A 833 16.64 7.08 3.46
C ASP A 833 17.15 6.07 4.50
N ILE A 834 16.94 6.36 5.79
CA ILE A 834 17.42 5.55 6.94
C ILE A 834 16.80 4.14 7.01
N THR A 835 15.73 3.87 6.27
CA THR A 835 15.07 2.55 6.17
C THR A 835 15.41 1.81 4.88
N GLU A 836 16.23 2.39 4.00
CA GLU A 836 16.51 1.85 2.67
C GLU A 836 17.84 1.09 2.60
N ILE A 837 17.88 0.16 1.64
CA ILE A 837 19.06 -0.64 1.32
C ILE A 837 19.24 -0.62 -0.20
N TRP A 838 20.20 0.17 -0.68
CA TRP A 838 20.48 0.31 -2.10
C TRP A 838 21.43 -0.78 -2.58
N VAL A 839 20.94 -1.64 -3.47
CA VAL A 839 21.65 -2.81 -3.99
C VAL A 839 22.28 -2.49 -5.34
N TYR A 840 23.57 -2.77 -5.44
CA TYR A 840 24.38 -2.61 -6.64
C TYR A 840 25.07 -3.91 -7.01
N THR A 841 25.25 -4.16 -8.31
CA THR A 841 26.01 -5.32 -8.79
C THR A 841 26.95 -4.97 -9.94
N CYS A 842 28.06 -5.70 -9.99
CA CYS A 842 28.98 -5.71 -11.13
C CYS A 842 29.53 -7.13 -11.29
N GLN A 843 30.03 -7.47 -12.48
CA GLN A 843 30.63 -8.77 -12.77
C GLN A 843 31.96 -8.59 -13.49
N THR A 844 32.97 -9.35 -13.10
CA THR A 844 34.30 -9.39 -13.75
C THR A 844 34.81 -10.82 -13.86
N ASN A 845 35.80 -11.05 -14.72
CA ASN A 845 36.48 -12.36 -14.82
C ASN A 845 37.86 -12.26 -14.18
N LEU A 846 38.09 -13.01 -13.12
CA LEU A 846 39.37 -13.07 -12.42
C LEU A 846 40.18 -14.27 -12.91
N THR A 847 41.49 -14.11 -13.07
CA THR A 847 42.43 -15.18 -13.43
C THR A 847 43.44 -15.51 -12.32
N ASN A 848 43.56 -14.64 -11.31
CA ASN A 848 44.46 -14.77 -10.16
C ASN A 848 43.70 -14.38 -8.88
N THR A 849 44.20 -14.81 -7.71
CA THR A 849 43.71 -14.31 -6.42
C THR A 849 43.74 -12.78 -6.41
N THR A 850 42.61 -12.16 -6.13
CA THR A 850 42.40 -10.71 -6.29
C THR A 850 41.69 -10.15 -5.07
N VAL A 851 42.17 -9.00 -4.59
CA VAL A 851 41.45 -8.15 -3.64
C VAL A 851 40.73 -7.07 -4.42
N ASN A 852 39.44 -6.87 -4.12
CA ASN A 852 38.62 -5.82 -4.69
C ASN A 852 38.13 -4.89 -3.57
N THR A 853 38.26 -3.58 -3.81
CA THR A 853 37.81 -2.51 -2.94
C THR A 853 36.65 -1.76 -3.58
N VAL A 854 35.51 -1.70 -2.90
CA VAL A 854 34.44 -0.76 -3.24
C VAL A 854 34.57 0.50 -2.39
N THR A 855 34.31 1.65 -2.98
CA THR A 855 34.18 2.95 -2.30
C THR A 855 32.78 3.49 -2.57
N VAL A 856 32.06 3.87 -1.51
CA VAL A 856 30.78 4.60 -1.62
C VAL A 856 30.92 6.00 -1.03
N SER A 857 30.10 6.94 -1.52
CA SER A 857 29.95 8.27 -0.93
C SER A 857 28.53 8.79 -1.07
N GLY A 858 28.06 9.58 -0.11
CA GLY A 858 26.76 10.27 -0.15
C GLY A 858 26.82 11.62 0.58
N GLU A 859 25.87 12.51 0.28
CA GLU A 859 25.90 13.91 0.71
C GLU A 859 24.62 14.33 1.44
N ALA A 860 24.77 14.96 2.60
CA ALA A 860 23.68 15.64 3.32
C ALA A 860 24.21 16.87 4.05
N ASN A 861 23.40 17.93 4.16
CA ASN A 861 23.76 19.17 4.85
C ASN A 861 25.13 19.77 4.44
N SER A 862 25.44 19.73 3.13
CA SER A 862 26.73 20.15 2.55
C SER A 862 27.98 19.40 3.04
N LEU A 863 27.79 18.25 3.69
CA LEU A 863 28.85 17.34 4.12
C LEU A 863 28.80 16.05 3.29
N THR A 864 29.94 15.39 3.12
CA THR A 864 30.07 14.11 2.40
C THR A 864 30.51 13.01 3.36
N ALA A 865 29.74 11.92 3.43
CA ALA A 865 30.17 10.68 4.07
C ALA A 865 30.79 9.74 3.02
N ARG A 866 31.74 8.90 3.44
CA ARG A 866 32.35 7.84 2.60
C ARG A 866 32.46 6.55 3.40
N ASP A 867 32.42 5.41 2.72
CA ASP A 867 32.64 4.10 3.35
C ASP A 867 33.32 3.13 2.37
N PHE A 868 34.03 2.11 2.88
CA PHE A 868 34.83 1.21 2.06
C PHE A 868 34.70 -0.24 2.53
N ALA A 869 34.39 -1.14 1.59
CA ALA A 869 34.45 -2.59 1.85
C ALA A 869 35.46 -3.28 0.94
N ILE A 870 36.27 -4.16 1.54
CA ILE A 870 37.43 -4.81 0.90
C ILE A 870 37.25 -6.33 0.99
N VAL A 871 37.31 -7.02 -0.15
CA VAL A 871 37.09 -8.48 -0.20
C VAL A 871 38.15 -9.19 -1.03
N THR A 872 38.53 -10.39 -0.59
CA THR A 872 39.47 -11.27 -1.30
C THR A 872 38.70 -12.39 -2.01
N VAL A 873 39.01 -12.66 -3.28
CA VAL A 873 38.58 -13.86 -4.00
C VAL A 873 39.82 -14.68 -4.35
N VAL A 874 39.84 -15.95 -3.95
CA VAL A 874 41.00 -16.85 -4.12
C VAL A 874 40.84 -17.68 -5.40
N VAL A 875 41.91 -17.77 -6.20
CA VAL A 875 41.99 -18.63 -7.39
C VAL A 875 43.04 -19.70 -7.15
N THR A 876 42.67 -20.99 -7.22
CA THR A 876 43.62 -22.08 -6.91
C THR A 876 44.84 -22.09 -7.85
N PRO A 877 46.08 -22.10 -7.33
CA PRO A 877 47.29 -22.10 -8.16
C PRO A 877 47.63 -23.45 -8.82
N VAL A 878 46.99 -24.56 -8.40
CA VAL A 878 47.38 -25.93 -8.80
C VAL A 878 46.25 -26.65 -9.57
N VAL A 879 46.64 -27.40 -10.61
CA VAL A 879 45.75 -28.33 -11.31
C VAL A 879 45.45 -29.54 -10.42
N VAL A 880 44.25 -29.57 -9.83
CA VAL A 880 43.73 -30.78 -9.18
C VAL A 880 43.49 -31.88 -10.23
N THR A 881 44.37 -32.87 -10.26
CA THR A 881 44.10 -34.11 -11.01
C THR A 881 43.08 -34.95 -10.23
N PRO A 882 41.99 -35.42 -10.86
CA PRO A 882 40.98 -36.19 -10.15
C PRO A 882 41.55 -37.53 -9.70
N VAL A 883 41.50 -37.79 -8.39
CA VAL A 883 41.93 -39.06 -7.80
C VAL A 883 40.94 -40.15 -8.20
N VAL A 884 41.38 -41.07 -9.06
CA VAL A 884 40.64 -42.30 -9.38
C VAL A 884 40.76 -43.26 -8.20
N VAL A 885 39.80 -43.21 -7.27
CA VAL A 885 39.67 -44.21 -6.21
C VAL A 885 39.17 -45.54 -6.78
N THR A 886 40.07 -46.53 -6.83
CA THR A 886 39.68 -47.94 -6.99
C THR A 886 39.16 -48.49 -5.66
N PRO A 887 38.08 -49.29 -5.66
CA PRO A 887 37.49 -49.78 -4.42
C PRO A 887 38.36 -50.85 -3.76
N VAL A 888 38.76 -50.60 -2.50
CA VAL A 888 39.43 -51.59 -1.65
C VAL A 888 38.38 -52.35 -0.83
N ILE A 889 38.48 -53.68 -0.82
CA ILE A 889 37.57 -54.56 -0.09
C ILE A 889 38.01 -54.65 1.38
N PHE A 890 37.09 -54.38 2.32
CA PHE A 890 37.34 -54.45 3.76
C PHE A 890 37.30 -55.88 4.30
N SER A 891 38.05 -56.15 5.38
CA SER A 891 37.94 -57.38 6.16
C SER A 891 38.03 -57.14 7.67
N ASN A 892 36.86 -57.01 8.31
CA ASN A 892 36.52 -57.41 9.71
C ASN A 892 37.21 -56.70 10.91
N PRO A 893 36.65 -56.79 12.13
CA PRO A 893 35.27 -56.47 12.56
C PRO A 893 35.25 -55.50 13.78
N ASP A 894 34.08 -55.40 14.45
CA ASP A 894 33.89 -54.91 15.83
C ASP A 894 33.96 -53.40 16.14
N VAL A 895 32.91 -52.66 15.72
CA VAL A 895 32.28 -51.65 16.60
C VAL A 895 30.75 -51.78 16.48
N VAL A 896 30.06 -51.92 17.62
CA VAL A 896 28.59 -52.00 17.70
C VAL A 896 28.00 -50.61 17.93
N VAL A 897 27.02 -50.23 17.12
CA VAL A 897 26.15 -49.06 17.37
C VAL A 897 24.68 -49.53 17.39
N PRO A 898 23.81 -49.05 18.31
CA PRO A 898 22.51 -49.67 18.56
C PRO A 898 21.48 -49.53 17.43
N LYS A 899 20.58 -50.50 17.36
CA LYS A 899 19.51 -50.61 16.37
C LYS A 899 18.23 -49.94 16.88
N LEU A 900 17.73 -48.92 16.19
CA LEU A 900 16.33 -48.48 16.29
C LEU A 900 15.45 -49.29 15.30
N PRO A 901 14.15 -49.47 15.60
CA PRO A 901 13.36 -50.56 15.01
C PRO A 901 12.95 -50.34 13.55
N SER A 902 12.87 -51.46 12.84
CA SER A 902 12.23 -51.53 11.52
C SER A 902 10.72 -51.60 11.66
N THR A 903 10.01 -50.66 11.04
CA THR A 903 8.68 -50.89 10.47
C THR A 903 8.81 -50.74 8.96
N GLY A 904 9.19 -51.84 8.30
CA GLY A 904 9.61 -51.82 6.91
C GLY A 904 8.49 -51.42 5.94
N LEU A 905 8.85 -50.56 4.99
CA LEU A 905 8.22 -50.48 3.68
C LEU A 905 9.32 -50.29 2.63
N HIS A 906 9.16 -50.96 1.50
CA HIS A 906 10.17 -51.10 0.46
C HIS A 906 10.30 -49.79 -0.33
N VAL A 907 11.52 -49.31 -0.57
CA VAL A 907 11.76 -48.12 -1.40
C VAL A 907 12.32 -48.58 -2.73
N ASP A 908 11.59 -48.35 -3.82
CA ASP A 908 12.11 -48.58 -5.16
C ASP A 908 11.67 -47.45 -6.11
N GLY A 909 12.66 -46.73 -6.65
CA GLY A 909 12.56 -46.02 -7.94
C GLY A 909 11.67 -44.76 -8.09
N LYS A 910 12.33 -43.59 -7.99
CA LYS A 910 12.15 -42.35 -8.79
C LYS A 910 11.28 -41.19 -8.24
N ASN A 911 12.00 -40.17 -7.77
CA ASN A 911 11.81 -38.72 -7.99
C ASN A 911 10.38 -38.15 -8.11
N ILE A 912 9.87 -37.60 -7.00
CA ILE A 912 8.91 -36.47 -7.02
C ILE A 912 9.36 -35.43 -5.97
N LEU A 913 9.48 -34.17 -6.39
CA LEU A 913 9.68 -33.02 -5.50
C LEU A 913 8.36 -32.67 -4.79
N TRP A 914 8.39 -32.40 -3.48
CA TRP A 914 7.48 -31.45 -2.81
C TRP A 914 8.16 -30.88 -1.55
N CYS A 915 8.21 -29.56 -1.41
CA CYS A 915 8.50 -28.89 -0.13
C CYS A 915 7.18 -28.44 0.52
N GLY A 916 7.06 -28.58 1.84
CA GLY A 916 6.02 -27.92 2.63
C GLY A 916 6.30 -26.42 2.77
N ILE A 917 5.33 -25.52 2.56
CA ILE A 917 4.29 -25.06 3.51
C ILE A 917 4.80 -23.93 4.45
N MET A 918 4.34 -22.71 4.15
CA MET A 918 3.83 -21.59 4.99
C MET A 918 4.21 -21.47 6.48
N PRO A 919 4.29 -20.24 7.05
CA PRO A 919 3.35 -19.10 6.88
C PRO A 919 4.07 -17.76 6.53
N VAL A 920 3.47 -16.56 6.39
CA VAL A 920 2.24 -15.93 6.93
C VAL A 920 1.57 -15.07 5.83
N GLY A 921 0.27 -14.80 5.91
CA GLY A 921 -0.48 -14.04 4.90
C GLY A 921 -0.47 -12.50 5.05
N ILE A 922 -1.33 -11.87 4.22
CA ILE A 922 -1.67 -10.43 4.16
C ILE A 922 -0.62 -9.52 3.44
N PHE A 923 -0.81 -9.34 2.12
CA PHE A 923 -1.05 -8.02 1.46
C PHE A 923 -1.25 -8.17 -0.07
N GLY A 924 -2.09 -9.13 -0.49
CA GLY A 924 -2.43 -9.39 -1.90
C GLY A 924 -3.69 -8.69 -2.42
N ILE A 925 -4.32 -7.84 -1.59
CA ILE A 925 -5.58 -7.15 -1.91
C ILE A 925 -5.32 -5.64 -1.85
N LEU A 926 -4.80 -5.08 -2.95
CA LEU A 926 -4.85 -3.63 -3.24
C LEU A 926 -4.39 -3.26 -4.68
N ILE A 927 -3.62 -4.11 -5.36
CA ILE A 927 -3.04 -3.79 -6.69
C ILE A 927 -3.92 -4.23 -7.88
N LEU A 928 -4.85 -5.18 -7.69
CA LEU A 928 -5.86 -5.54 -8.71
C LEU A 928 -7.00 -4.51 -8.83
N SER A 929 -7.23 -3.70 -7.80
CA SER A 929 -8.24 -2.61 -7.83
C SER A 929 -7.77 -1.35 -8.56
N TRP A 930 -6.48 -1.25 -8.93
CA TRP A 930 -5.92 -0.07 -9.61
C TRP A 930 -6.00 -0.17 -11.14
N LEU A 931 -5.75 -1.36 -11.72
CA LEU A 931 -5.83 -1.56 -13.18
C LEU A 931 -7.26 -1.60 -13.73
N ALA A 932 -8.26 -1.91 -12.89
CA ALA A 932 -9.67 -1.85 -13.28
C ALA A 932 -10.20 -0.41 -13.48
N ARG A 933 -9.63 0.59 -12.80
CA ARG A 933 -10.11 1.99 -12.87
C ARG A 933 -9.58 2.80 -14.06
N ARG A 934 -8.62 2.28 -14.85
CA ARG A 934 -8.00 3.04 -15.96
C ARG A 934 -8.56 2.74 -17.36
N LYS A 935 -9.62 1.92 -17.48
CA LYS A 935 -10.24 1.56 -18.77
C LYS A 935 -11.72 1.95 -18.92
N GLN A 936 -12.19 2.91 -18.12
CA GLN A 936 -13.57 3.45 -18.23
C GLN A 936 -13.68 4.99 -18.30
N ILE A 937 -12.57 5.70 -18.58
CA ILE A 937 -12.61 7.12 -18.97
C ILE A 937 -11.96 7.27 -20.37
N SER A 938 -12.58 6.67 -21.39
CA SER A 938 -12.34 7.01 -22.81
C SER A 938 -13.36 6.38 -23.80
N GLN A 939 -14.68 6.43 -23.51
CA GLN A 939 -15.74 6.23 -24.52
C GLN A 939 -17.07 6.95 -24.16
N SER A 940 -17.02 8.26 -23.96
CA SER A 940 -18.24 9.11 -23.97
C SER A 940 -18.15 10.32 -24.92
N ASN A 941 -17.27 10.25 -25.93
CA ASN A 941 -17.18 11.21 -27.02
C ASN A 941 -16.78 10.51 -28.32
N ILE A 942 -17.76 9.96 -29.06
CA ILE A 942 -17.88 9.86 -30.53
C ILE A 942 -19.26 9.23 -30.82
N ARG A 943 -20.30 10.07 -30.91
CA ARG A 943 -21.54 9.90 -31.71
C ARG A 943 -22.48 11.11 -31.56
N LYS A 944 -21.99 12.27 -32.01
CA LYS A 944 -22.81 13.21 -32.78
C LYS A 944 -22.15 13.33 -34.16
N ASN A 945 -22.96 13.39 -35.22
CA ASN A 945 -22.59 13.33 -36.65
C ASN A 945 -22.28 11.93 -37.24
N ARG A 946 -23.25 11.02 -37.17
CA ARG A 946 -24.00 10.61 -38.37
C ARG A 946 -25.32 9.96 -38.01
#